data_AF-A0A3M0WBR3-F1
#
_entry.id   AF-A0A3M0WBR3-F1
#
_cell.length_a   1.000
_cell.length_b   1.000
_cell.length_c   1.000
_cell.angle_alpha   90.00
_cell.angle_beta   90.00
_cell.angle_gamma   90.00
#
_symmetry.space_group_name_H-M   'P 1'
#
loop_
_entity.id
_entity.type
_entity.pdbx_description
1 polymer ?
#
loop_
_entity_poly.entity_id
_entity_poly.type
_entity_poly.pdbx_seq_one_letter_code
_entity_poly.pdbx_strand_id
1 'polypeptide(L)'
;MPPTPVATSAPGKVFFAGGYLVLDRAYTALVFGLNARIHVHVAEWREGSVESTRTILVQSPQFRDAKWLYTVDRSSSGSKSVAVKQVQDHDTYTKSANKFIETTLLYVLTYLSYTSTDIDTAVKVTILADDDYYSQSSSSSLTEQPSSGNKRFTDFGVSLSDAHKTGLGSSAALTTALAASLAAFYSREHAADSLPLTTIHNLAQAAHCAAQGKVGSGFDVATAVYGSCLYRRFTPAVLEKVGEPGSGGFGDRLRLCIEDLDPDQKWDVEVASQAVQVPESLLLAMCDVDCGSETPGMVRNLLKWRKENAEDANGLWTALQQGTEDICTELTRLSKAEGELKHDFSRLSNIIQANRRLVREMSAKSKVPVEPEVMTELLDFCTSLPGVVGGVCPGAGGYDAVALLVRNDAATVEQLAAALEGWKSQGEQAGAIGKVRLLGVKQDQTGVKKEEAGVDTQPLAPASSTPKPQAEDEQLPAPAPVEMTEMRARGLELRSAPTLEDQPPVASGPTRTDTATALVQAEHAASQPPPLPSSVFLPPAAADPAPAARDRAASTAIGPSTDSPVVPLKDELVAKGPTLVITLLLTSGARHPFKLDGKYLQKRNVEVEESNPYNLSVYKLKELILREWREEWESKPASPSSIRLISFGKLLDDKAALKDARLSDDSANVLHMTIKPQDFVEEDDGGKAAKASFATASHTQQRSPGCRCVIL
;
A
#
# COMPACT_ATOMS: atom_id res chain seq x y z
N MET A 1 -5.41 -39.79 -11.61
CA MET A 1 -4.04 -39.42 -11.99
C MET A 1 -3.32 -38.89 -10.76
N PRO A 2 -1.98 -38.94 -10.65
CA PRO A 2 -1.28 -38.19 -9.62
C PRO A 2 -1.59 -36.68 -9.77
N PRO A 3 -1.58 -35.91 -8.67
CA PRO A 3 -1.80 -34.46 -8.74
C PRO A 3 -0.73 -33.76 -9.55
N THR A 4 -1.15 -33.08 -10.63
CA THR A 4 -0.27 -32.21 -11.42
C THR A 4 0.04 -30.94 -10.61
N PRO A 5 1.31 -30.50 -10.53
CA PRO A 5 1.64 -29.21 -9.93
C PRO A 5 0.93 -28.05 -10.63
N VAL A 6 0.57 -27.03 -9.86
CA VAL A 6 -0.10 -25.82 -10.32
C VAL A 6 0.78 -24.62 -10.01
N ALA A 7 1.05 -23.79 -11.02
CA ALA A 7 1.62 -22.46 -10.84
C ALA A 7 0.61 -21.40 -11.28
N THR A 8 0.42 -20.36 -10.47
CA THR A 8 -0.31 -19.15 -10.86
C THR A 8 0.43 -17.91 -10.38
N SER A 9 0.16 -16.77 -11.00
CA SER A 9 0.69 -15.48 -10.56
C SER A 9 -0.37 -14.37 -10.62
N ALA A 10 -0.26 -13.38 -9.74
CA ALA A 10 -1.13 -12.21 -9.70
C ALA A 10 -0.31 -10.90 -9.71
N PRO A 11 -0.72 -9.87 -10.47
CA PRO A 11 -0.02 -8.60 -10.59
C PRO A 11 -0.14 -7.73 -9.34
N GLY A 12 0.79 -6.79 -9.23
CA GLY A 12 0.70 -5.64 -8.34
C GLY A 12 -0.26 -4.59 -8.89
N LYS A 13 -0.43 -3.51 -8.15
CA LYS A 13 -1.35 -2.42 -8.49
C LYS A 13 -0.74 -1.05 -8.24
N VAL A 14 -1.07 -0.09 -9.10
CA VAL A 14 -0.97 1.34 -8.81
C VAL A 14 -2.29 2.02 -9.12
N PHE A 15 -2.66 2.95 -8.24
CA PHE A 15 -3.93 3.66 -8.27
C PHE A 15 -3.67 5.05 -8.87
N PHE A 16 -4.25 5.35 -10.03
CA PHE A 16 -3.92 6.56 -10.81
C PHE A 16 -4.94 7.70 -10.65
N ALA A 17 -6.24 7.43 -10.61
CA ALA A 17 -7.25 8.47 -10.42
C ALA A 17 -8.47 7.96 -9.66
N GLY A 18 -9.08 8.80 -8.81
CA GLY A 18 -10.20 8.43 -7.92
C GLY A 18 -9.81 7.99 -6.49
N GLY A 19 -8.60 8.33 -6.02
CA GLY A 19 -7.96 7.80 -4.79
C GLY A 19 -8.86 7.69 -3.56
N TYR A 20 -9.50 8.80 -3.21
CA TYR A 20 -10.45 8.91 -2.10
C TYR A 20 -11.90 8.64 -2.53
N LEU A 21 -12.20 8.88 -3.82
CA LEU A 21 -13.53 8.74 -4.39
C LEU A 21 -14.04 7.30 -4.26
N VAL A 22 -13.17 6.32 -4.51
CA VAL A 22 -13.48 4.87 -4.43
C VAL A 22 -14.04 4.41 -3.08
N LEU A 23 -13.89 5.21 -2.02
CA LEU A 23 -14.41 4.92 -0.69
C LEU A 23 -15.94 5.07 -0.62
N ASP A 24 -16.53 5.79 -1.57
CA ASP A 24 -17.96 5.94 -1.75
C ASP A 24 -18.38 5.27 -3.06
N ARG A 25 -19.35 4.35 -2.98
CA ARG A 25 -19.80 3.51 -4.10
C ARG A 25 -20.36 4.35 -5.27
N ALA A 26 -20.78 5.59 -5.04
CA ALA A 26 -21.21 6.48 -6.12
C ALA A 26 -20.12 6.64 -7.21
N TYR A 27 -18.84 6.59 -6.82
CA TYR A 27 -17.70 6.93 -7.66
C TYR A 27 -16.87 5.70 -8.07
N THR A 28 -15.93 5.90 -8.99
CA THR A 28 -15.02 4.86 -9.48
C THR A 28 -13.57 5.27 -9.36
N ALA A 29 -12.66 4.32 -9.61
CA ALA A 29 -11.23 4.53 -9.62
C ALA A 29 -10.55 3.89 -10.82
N LEU A 30 -9.64 4.63 -11.45
CA LEU A 30 -8.71 4.11 -12.44
C LEU A 30 -7.51 3.49 -11.73
N VAL A 31 -7.38 2.16 -11.81
CA VAL A 31 -6.29 1.39 -11.22
C VAL A 31 -5.60 0.59 -12.32
N PHE A 32 -4.27 0.69 -12.38
CA PHE A 32 -3.45 -0.09 -13.30
C PHE A 32 -2.88 -1.32 -12.58
N GLY A 33 -2.98 -2.48 -13.21
CA GLY A 33 -2.18 -3.64 -12.90
C GLY A 33 -0.72 -3.41 -13.27
N LEU A 34 0.19 -4.08 -12.59
CA LEU A 34 1.63 -3.97 -12.81
C LEU A 34 2.25 -5.32 -13.20
N ASN A 35 3.29 -5.26 -14.02
CA ASN A 35 4.05 -6.44 -14.46
C ASN A 35 4.87 -7.12 -13.34
N ALA A 36 4.96 -6.52 -12.14
CA ALA A 36 5.51 -7.15 -10.95
C ALA A 36 4.47 -8.07 -10.29
N ARG A 37 4.78 -9.37 -10.19
CA ARG A 37 3.81 -10.41 -9.85
C ARG A 37 4.27 -11.22 -8.63
N ILE A 38 3.29 -11.67 -7.84
CA ILE A 38 3.50 -12.73 -6.84
C ILE A 38 3.15 -14.05 -7.52
N HIS A 39 4.08 -14.99 -7.50
CA HIS A 39 3.96 -16.32 -8.10
C HIS A 39 3.78 -17.35 -6.99
N VAL A 40 2.82 -18.26 -7.16
CA VAL A 40 2.54 -19.34 -6.21
C VAL A 40 2.54 -20.67 -6.94
N HIS A 41 3.46 -21.55 -6.55
CA HIS A 41 3.56 -22.93 -7.02
C HIS A 41 3.09 -23.91 -5.94
N VAL A 42 2.10 -24.75 -6.26
CA VAL A 42 1.51 -25.77 -5.38
C VAL A 42 1.77 -27.15 -5.98
N ALA A 43 2.40 -28.03 -5.21
CA ALA A 43 2.62 -29.43 -5.56
C ALA A 43 2.31 -30.35 -4.37
N GLU A 44 2.07 -31.63 -4.64
CA GLU A 44 1.93 -32.66 -3.61
C GLU A 44 3.23 -32.82 -2.80
N TRP A 45 3.13 -32.91 -1.48
CA TRP A 45 4.28 -33.04 -0.58
C TRP A 45 4.38 -34.45 0.01
N ARG A 46 5.05 -35.33 -0.74
CA ARG A 46 5.17 -36.77 -0.43
C ARG A 46 5.98 -37.09 0.82
N GLU A 47 6.88 -36.19 1.22
CA GLU A 47 7.74 -36.33 2.41
C GLU A 47 7.11 -35.75 3.69
N GLY A 48 5.94 -35.09 3.58
CA GLY A 48 5.35 -34.28 4.66
C GLY A 48 4.30 -34.95 5.53
N SER A 49 3.99 -36.22 5.25
CA SER A 49 2.97 -36.99 5.97
C SER A 49 3.50 -37.43 7.33
N VAL A 50 3.36 -36.56 8.34
CA VAL A 50 3.45 -36.96 9.75
C VAL A 50 2.17 -37.72 10.12
N GLU A 51 2.29 -38.80 10.89
CA GLU A 51 1.20 -39.75 11.12
C GLU A 51 -0.14 -39.10 11.50
N SER A 52 -1.20 -39.51 10.81
CA SER A 52 -2.61 -39.09 11.00
C SER A 52 -2.98 -37.61 10.81
N THR A 53 -2.02 -36.69 10.63
CA THR A 53 -2.31 -35.24 10.52
C THR A 53 -2.04 -34.70 9.12
N ARG A 54 -3.01 -33.95 8.58
CA ARG A 54 -2.91 -33.34 7.24
C ARG A 54 -2.04 -32.09 7.31
N THR A 55 -1.03 -31.98 6.46
CA THR A 55 -0.02 -30.93 6.53
C THR A 55 0.06 -30.10 5.25
N ILE A 56 0.29 -28.79 5.42
CA ILE A 56 0.58 -27.84 4.35
C ILE A 56 1.86 -27.11 4.70
N LEU A 57 2.90 -27.33 3.89
CA LEU A 57 4.16 -26.60 3.98
C LEU A 57 4.10 -25.37 3.06
N VAL A 58 4.25 -24.18 3.61
CA VAL A 58 4.34 -22.93 2.85
C VAL A 58 5.73 -22.33 3.03
N GLN A 59 6.42 -22.01 1.94
CA GLN A 59 7.75 -21.42 1.96
C GLN A 59 7.86 -20.23 1.00
N SER A 60 8.69 -19.24 1.34
CA SER A 60 9.12 -18.19 0.42
C SER A 60 10.65 -18.09 0.42
N PRO A 61 11.34 -18.81 -0.50
CA PRO A 61 12.80 -18.98 -0.47
C PRO A 61 13.65 -17.70 -0.58
N GLN A 62 13.04 -16.57 -0.95
CA GLN A 62 13.71 -15.27 -1.07
C GLN A 62 13.91 -14.54 0.26
N PHE A 63 13.36 -15.08 1.35
CA PHE A 63 13.43 -14.49 2.69
C PHE A 63 13.97 -15.51 3.71
N ARG A 64 14.80 -15.03 4.63
CA ARG A 64 15.28 -15.83 5.76
C ARG A 64 14.11 -16.24 6.63
N ASP A 65 14.15 -17.50 7.06
CA ASP A 65 13.19 -18.12 7.99
C ASP A 65 11.72 -17.96 7.56
N ALA A 66 11.44 -17.94 6.25
CA ALA A 66 10.08 -17.86 5.68
C ALA A 66 9.59 -19.26 5.25
N LYS A 67 9.30 -20.11 6.25
CA LYS A 67 8.91 -21.52 6.08
C LYS A 67 7.90 -21.93 7.17
N TRP A 68 6.62 -21.78 6.88
CA TRP A 68 5.51 -22.10 7.77
C TRP A 68 4.98 -23.52 7.52
N LEU A 69 4.70 -24.27 8.58
CA LEU A 69 3.97 -25.53 8.52
C LEU A 69 2.60 -25.35 9.15
N TYR A 70 1.55 -25.79 8.47
CA TYR A 70 0.16 -25.76 8.96
C TYR A 70 -0.42 -27.17 9.03
N THR A 71 -1.21 -27.46 10.06
CA THR A 71 -2.10 -28.62 10.11
C THR A 71 -3.52 -28.25 9.70
N VAL A 72 -4.23 -29.20 9.08
CA VAL A 72 -5.58 -29.01 8.54
C VAL A 72 -6.55 -30.04 9.14
N ASP A 73 -7.45 -29.57 10.01
CA ASP A 73 -8.48 -30.39 10.62
C ASP A 73 -9.84 -30.13 9.92
N ARG A 74 -10.53 -31.19 9.46
CA ARG A 74 -11.94 -31.09 9.01
C ARG A 74 -12.84 -31.25 10.24
N SER A 75 -13.82 -30.37 10.44
CA SER A 75 -14.80 -30.54 11.52
C SER A 75 -15.62 -31.81 11.32
N SER A 76 -15.79 -32.59 12.38
CA SER A 76 -16.64 -33.78 12.40
C SER A 76 -18.13 -33.47 12.62
N SER A 77 -18.48 -32.22 12.94
CA SER A 77 -19.79 -31.83 13.47
C SER A 77 -20.82 -31.42 12.40
N GLY A 78 -20.90 -32.13 11.28
CA GLY A 78 -21.92 -31.97 10.22
C GLY A 78 -21.85 -30.69 9.37
N SER A 79 -21.41 -29.56 9.93
CA SER A 79 -21.07 -28.34 9.19
C SER A 79 -19.69 -28.49 8.56
N LYS A 80 -19.61 -28.25 7.25
CA LYS A 80 -18.39 -28.33 6.45
C LYS A 80 -17.49 -27.13 6.75
N SER A 81 -16.76 -27.21 7.86
CA SER A 81 -15.80 -26.22 8.32
C SER A 81 -14.41 -26.85 8.43
N VAL A 82 -13.39 -26.09 8.03
CA VAL A 82 -11.98 -26.49 8.16
C VAL A 82 -11.33 -25.61 9.23
N ALA A 83 -10.48 -26.19 10.07
CA ALA A 83 -9.58 -25.46 10.94
C ALA A 83 -8.15 -25.60 10.41
N VAL A 84 -7.44 -24.47 10.34
CA VAL A 84 -6.03 -24.40 9.98
C VAL A 84 -5.28 -23.90 11.21
N LYS A 85 -4.17 -24.55 11.56
CA LYS A 85 -3.33 -24.17 12.72
C LYS A 85 -1.86 -24.21 12.32
N GLN A 86 -1.09 -23.18 12.66
CA GLN A 86 0.35 -23.21 12.46
C GLN A 86 1.05 -24.11 13.50
N VAL A 87 1.99 -24.94 13.05
CA VAL A 87 2.90 -25.70 13.92
C VAL A 87 4.03 -24.78 14.36
N GLN A 88 4.08 -24.45 15.66
CA GLN A 88 5.10 -23.56 16.24
C GLN A 88 6.15 -24.28 17.09
N ASP A 89 5.86 -25.53 17.49
CA ASP A 89 6.66 -26.32 18.46
C ASP A 89 7.86 -27.06 17.83
N HIS A 90 8.24 -26.72 16.60
CA HIS A 90 9.28 -27.43 15.85
C HIS A 90 10.26 -26.45 15.18
N ASP A 91 11.52 -26.46 15.62
CA ASP A 91 12.53 -25.42 15.33
C ASP A 91 12.90 -25.25 13.84
N THR A 92 12.54 -26.20 12.97
CA THR A 92 12.73 -26.07 11.51
C THR A 92 11.73 -25.13 10.82
N TYR A 93 10.70 -24.67 11.51
CA TYR A 93 9.64 -23.83 10.95
C TYR A 93 9.54 -22.46 11.63
N THR A 94 9.08 -21.47 10.86
CA THR A 94 8.85 -20.11 11.33
C THR A 94 7.85 -20.10 12.48
N LYS A 95 8.22 -19.48 13.60
CA LYS A 95 7.34 -19.36 14.78
C LYS A 95 6.40 -18.15 14.70
N SER A 96 6.77 -17.10 13.96
CA SER A 96 5.89 -15.97 13.69
C SER A 96 4.80 -16.33 12.67
N ALA A 97 3.57 -15.90 12.92
CA ALA A 97 2.45 -16.19 12.05
C ALA A 97 2.36 -15.23 10.85
N ASN A 98 2.05 -15.77 9.68
CA ASN A 98 1.67 -14.99 8.51
C ASN A 98 0.14 -15.06 8.33
N LYS A 99 -0.55 -14.06 8.89
CA LYS A 99 -2.03 -14.03 8.91
C LYS A 99 -2.65 -14.06 7.52
N PHE A 100 -2.02 -13.51 6.48
CA PHE A 100 -2.53 -13.59 5.10
C PHE A 100 -2.51 -15.02 4.56
N ILE A 101 -1.39 -15.74 4.75
CA ILE A 101 -1.26 -17.14 4.33
C ILE A 101 -2.27 -18.01 5.09
N GLU A 102 -2.28 -17.93 6.42
CA GLU A 102 -3.14 -18.72 7.30
C GLU A 102 -4.64 -18.49 7.02
N THR A 103 -5.06 -17.23 6.89
CA THR A 103 -6.46 -16.89 6.58
C THR A 103 -6.86 -17.33 5.16
N THR A 104 -5.96 -17.18 4.18
CA THR A 104 -6.23 -17.64 2.80
C THR A 104 -6.38 -19.16 2.75
N LEU A 105 -5.50 -19.92 3.42
CA LEU A 105 -5.65 -21.37 3.57
C LEU A 105 -7.00 -21.74 4.20
N LEU A 106 -7.36 -21.09 5.31
CA LEU A 106 -8.60 -21.33 6.04
C LEU A 106 -9.86 -21.11 5.19
N TYR A 107 -9.94 -19.98 4.49
CA TYR A 107 -11.10 -19.62 3.67
C TYR A 107 -11.19 -20.52 2.43
N VAL A 108 -10.06 -20.74 1.73
CA VAL A 108 -10.01 -21.53 0.49
C VAL A 108 -10.33 -23.00 0.78
N LEU A 109 -9.74 -23.60 1.81
CA LEU A 109 -10.01 -25.00 2.17
C LEU A 109 -11.43 -25.19 2.72
N THR A 110 -11.97 -24.21 3.47
CA THR A 110 -13.38 -24.25 3.89
C THR A 110 -14.31 -24.23 2.68
N TYR A 111 -14.11 -23.32 1.73
CA TYR A 111 -14.90 -23.29 0.49
C TYR A 111 -14.77 -24.59 -0.32
N LEU A 112 -13.54 -25.08 -0.53
CA LEU A 112 -13.28 -26.32 -1.27
C LEU A 112 -13.85 -27.56 -0.58
N SER A 113 -14.12 -27.55 0.72
CA SER A 113 -14.82 -28.66 1.39
C SER A 113 -16.26 -28.85 0.90
N TYR A 114 -16.86 -27.84 0.27
CA TYR A 114 -18.15 -27.92 -0.41
C TYR A 114 -18.05 -28.39 -1.86
N THR A 115 -17.03 -27.94 -2.60
CA THR A 115 -16.94 -28.05 -4.06
C THR A 115 -15.95 -29.09 -4.57
N SER A 116 -15.03 -29.57 -3.73
CA SER A 116 -14.07 -30.63 -4.07
C SER A 116 -14.23 -31.87 -3.19
N THR A 117 -13.95 -33.03 -3.79
CA THR A 117 -13.85 -34.33 -3.12
C THR A 117 -12.54 -34.49 -2.33
N ASP A 118 -11.47 -33.80 -2.73
CA ASP A 118 -10.15 -33.86 -2.09
C ASP A 118 -9.67 -32.46 -1.64
N ILE A 119 -9.50 -32.30 -0.32
CA ILE A 119 -8.68 -31.23 0.30
C ILE A 119 -7.65 -31.84 1.28
N ASP A 120 -7.48 -33.16 1.22
CA ASP A 120 -6.74 -33.96 2.20
C ASP A 120 -5.32 -34.29 1.73
N THR A 121 -5.04 -34.18 0.43
CA THR A 121 -3.68 -34.24 -0.12
C THR A 121 -2.78 -33.21 0.57
N ALA A 122 -1.68 -33.67 1.19
CA ALA A 122 -0.63 -32.80 1.73
C ALA A 122 0.09 -32.05 0.60
N VAL A 123 0.32 -30.75 0.76
CA VAL A 123 0.90 -29.89 -0.29
C VAL A 123 2.07 -29.05 0.19
N LYS A 124 2.98 -28.78 -0.75
CA LYS A 124 4.07 -27.83 -0.64
C LYS A 124 3.74 -26.63 -1.53
N VAL A 125 3.55 -25.48 -0.89
CA VAL A 125 3.31 -24.18 -1.49
C VAL A 125 4.63 -23.41 -1.49
N THR A 126 5.10 -22.95 -2.65
CA THR A 126 6.25 -22.06 -2.79
C THR A 126 5.78 -20.72 -3.33
N ILE A 127 6.06 -19.65 -2.59
CA ILE A 127 5.70 -18.27 -2.90
C ILE A 127 6.97 -17.54 -3.33
N LEU A 128 6.94 -16.96 -4.53
CA LEU A 128 8.00 -16.12 -5.08
C LEU A 128 7.41 -14.74 -5.45
N ALA A 129 8.22 -13.70 -5.38
CA ALA A 129 7.85 -12.33 -5.70
C ALA A 129 8.90 -11.76 -6.66
N ASP A 130 8.44 -11.12 -7.74
CA ASP A 130 9.33 -10.31 -8.56
C ASP A 130 9.93 -9.17 -7.71
N ASP A 131 11.20 -8.82 -7.96
CA ASP A 131 12.02 -7.99 -7.07
C ASP A 131 11.41 -6.60 -6.78
N ASP A 132 10.65 -6.02 -7.71
CA ASP A 132 10.01 -4.70 -7.56
C ASP A 132 9.07 -4.56 -6.34
N TYR A 133 8.64 -5.66 -5.72
CA TYR A 133 7.84 -5.59 -4.48
C TYR A 133 8.63 -5.17 -3.24
N TYR A 134 9.96 -5.29 -3.28
CA TYR A 134 10.82 -5.09 -2.12
C TYR A 134 12.03 -4.24 -2.48
N SER A 135 12.24 -3.11 -1.79
CA SER A 135 13.41 -2.28 -2.06
C SER A 135 14.69 -2.97 -1.55
N GLN A 136 15.69 -3.08 -2.43
CA GLN A 136 16.94 -3.74 -2.12
C GLN A 136 17.72 -2.94 -1.06
N SER A 137 18.04 -3.59 0.07
CA SER A 137 18.79 -2.95 1.16
C SER A 137 20.28 -2.80 0.81
N SER A 138 20.61 -1.67 0.15
CA SER A 138 21.90 -0.95 0.14
C SER A 138 23.23 -1.75 0.08
N SER A 139 23.22 -2.96 -0.50
CA SER A 139 24.38 -3.86 -0.57
C SER A 139 24.53 -4.61 -1.89
N SER A 140 23.47 -4.72 -2.69
CA SER A 140 23.53 -5.12 -4.11
C SER A 140 23.85 -3.90 -4.98
N SER A 141 25.14 -3.71 -5.27
CA SER A 141 25.61 -2.65 -6.18
C SER A 141 25.13 -2.88 -7.61
N LEU A 142 24.64 -1.82 -8.27
CA LEU A 142 24.19 -1.77 -9.68
C LEU A 142 25.31 -2.00 -10.72
N THR A 143 26.40 -2.67 -10.35
CA THR A 143 27.58 -2.93 -11.19
C THR A 143 27.83 -4.41 -11.48
N GLU A 144 27.04 -5.33 -10.92
CA GLU A 144 27.04 -6.73 -11.38
C GLU A 144 26.12 -6.88 -12.59
N GLN A 145 26.72 -6.76 -13.78
CA GLN A 145 26.16 -7.31 -15.02
C GLN A 145 25.78 -8.79 -14.80
N PRO A 146 24.61 -9.26 -15.27
CA PRO A 146 24.14 -10.62 -15.01
C PRO A 146 25.09 -11.66 -15.65
N SER A 147 25.89 -12.30 -14.81
CA SER A 147 26.84 -13.35 -15.21
C SER A 147 26.10 -14.65 -15.54
N SER A 148 25.62 -14.74 -16.79
CA SER A 148 25.27 -15.99 -17.50
C SER A 148 24.53 -17.06 -16.66
N GLY A 149 23.45 -16.67 -15.99
CA GLY A 149 22.57 -17.59 -15.28
C GLY A 149 21.24 -16.91 -14.92
N ASN A 150 20.13 -17.46 -15.40
CA ASN A 150 18.78 -16.95 -15.14
C ASN A 150 18.43 -17.03 -13.64
N LYS A 151 18.72 -15.98 -12.87
CA LYS A 151 18.17 -15.75 -11.55
C LYS A 151 17.06 -14.71 -11.65
N ARG A 152 15.85 -15.19 -11.96
CA ARG A 152 14.63 -14.36 -12.03
C ARG A 152 14.19 -13.81 -10.67
N PHE A 153 14.53 -14.51 -9.59
CA PHE A 153 14.11 -14.20 -8.23
C PHE A 153 15.33 -14.03 -7.33
N THR A 154 15.48 -12.85 -6.72
CA THR A 154 16.60 -12.56 -5.81
C THR A 154 16.32 -13.04 -4.39
N ASP A 155 17.32 -13.61 -3.72
CA ASP A 155 17.32 -13.79 -2.26
C ASP A 155 17.67 -12.46 -1.61
N PHE A 156 16.73 -11.87 -0.87
CA PHE A 156 16.90 -10.56 -0.24
C PHE A 156 17.80 -10.61 0.99
N GLY A 157 18.15 -11.79 1.51
CA GLY A 157 19.04 -11.93 2.67
C GLY A 157 18.49 -11.34 3.97
N VAL A 158 17.18 -11.09 4.05
CA VAL A 158 16.49 -10.51 5.22
C VAL A 158 15.26 -11.34 5.59
N SER A 159 14.71 -11.15 6.79
CA SER A 159 13.40 -11.73 7.13
C SER A 159 12.29 -10.99 6.38
N LEU A 160 11.14 -11.64 6.18
CA LEU A 160 9.98 -11.01 5.54
C LEU A 160 9.43 -9.80 6.34
N SER A 161 9.72 -9.71 7.64
CA SER A 161 9.38 -8.56 8.49
C SER A 161 10.34 -7.38 8.35
N ASP A 162 11.60 -7.62 7.97
CA ASP A 162 12.62 -6.58 7.80
C ASP A 162 12.68 -6.08 6.34
N ALA A 163 12.03 -6.78 5.41
CA ALA A 163 11.96 -6.40 4.00
C ALA A 163 11.09 -5.15 3.78
N HIS A 164 11.69 -4.09 3.24
CA HIS A 164 11.00 -2.86 2.89
C HIS A 164 10.08 -3.06 1.68
N LYS A 165 8.78 -2.85 1.84
CA LYS A 165 7.77 -3.03 0.79
C LYS A 165 7.55 -1.74 -0.01
N THR A 166 7.47 -1.84 -1.33
CA THR A 166 7.29 -0.71 -2.27
C THR A 166 5.84 -0.23 -2.44
N GLY A 167 4.91 -0.66 -1.58
CA GLY A 167 3.49 -0.23 -1.63
C GLY A 167 2.65 -0.78 -2.78
N LEU A 168 3.21 -1.61 -3.67
CA LEU A 168 2.55 -2.14 -4.88
C LEU A 168 1.41 -3.16 -4.62
N GLY A 169 1.04 -3.43 -3.37
CA GLY A 169 -0.11 -4.28 -3.02
C GLY A 169 0.22 -5.77 -2.85
N SER A 170 1.41 -6.11 -2.33
CA SER A 170 1.88 -7.50 -2.26
C SER A 170 0.97 -8.46 -1.48
N SER A 171 0.19 -7.99 -0.50
CA SER A 171 -0.78 -8.82 0.24
C SER A 171 -1.95 -9.27 -0.61
N ALA A 172 -2.49 -8.40 -1.47
CA ALA A 172 -3.59 -8.72 -2.37
C ALA A 172 -3.14 -9.68 -3.48
N ALA A 173 -1.98 -9.42 -4.07
CA ALA A 173 -1.36 -10.31 -5.05
C ALA A 173 -1.06 -11.70 -4.45
N LEU A 174 -0.50 -11.75 -3.23
CA LEU A 174 -0.29 -13.01 -2.49
C LEU A 174 -1.60 -13.77 -2.24
N THR A 175 -2.60 -13.14 -1.64
CA THR A 175 -3.88 -13.82 -1.34
C THR A 175 -4.58 -14.28 -2.62
N THR A 176 -4.53 -13.50 -3.69
CA THR A 176 -5.12 -13.86 -5.00
C THR A 176 -4.42 -15.05 -5.65
N ALA A 177 -3.09 -15.01 -5.79
CA ALA A 177 -2.33 -16.10 -6.39
C ALA A 177 -2.40 -17.39 -5.54
N LEU A 178 -2.40 -17.25 -4.21
CA LEU A 178 -2.55 -18.39 -3.30
C LEU A 178 -3.94 -19.02 -3.40
N ALA A 179 -5.00 -18.23 -3.41
CA ALA A 179 -6.37 -18.71 -3.59
C ALA A 179 -6.56 -19.40 -4.96
N ALA A 180 -6.07 -18.79 -6.04
CA ALA A 180 -6.15 -19.35 -7.39
C ALA A 180 -5.38 -20.68 -7.52
N SER A 181 -4.13 -20.74 -7.05
CA SER A 181 -3.32 -21.97 -7.11
C SER A 181 -3.90 -23.12 -6.28
N LEU A 182 -4.35 -22.85 -5.05
CA LEU A 182 -4.96 -23.89 -4.19
C LEU A 182 -6.27 -24.41 -4.78
N ALA A 183 -7.13 -23.50 -5.25
CA ALA A 183 -8.38 -23.89 -5.89
C ALA A 183 -8.15 -24.75 -7.15
N ALA A 184 -7.26 -24.33 -8.03
CA ALA A 184 -6.94 -25.08 -9.24
C ALA A 184 -6.26 -26.43 -8.95
N PHE A 185 -5.50 -26.57 -7.85
CA PHE A 185 -4.88 -27.83 -7.44
C PHE A 185 -5.88 -28.85 -6.87
N TYR A 186 -6.85 -28.39 -6.09
CA TYR A 186 -7.80 -29.26 -5.38
C TYR A 186 -9.10 -29.52 -6.16
N SER A 187 -9.55 -28.66 -7.09
CA SER A 187 -10.80 -28.83 -7.87
C SER A 187 -10.70 -29.84 -9.03
N ARG A 188 -10.00 -30.98 -8.83
CA ARG A 188 -9.48 -31.90 -9.85
C ARG A 188 -10.50 -32.54 -10.83
N GLU A 189 -11.80 -32.33 -10.64
CA GLU A 189 -12.85 -32.88 -11.51
C GLU A 189 -13.17 -31.96 -12.72
N HIS A 190 -12.79 -30.68 -12.68
CA HIS A 190 -13.06 -29.73 -13.78
C HIS A 190 -11.86 -29.65 -14.75
N ALA A 191 -11.74 -30.66 -15.61
CA ALA A 191 -10.62 -30.82 -16.56
C ALA A 191 -10.62 -29.82 -17.76
N ALA A 192 -11.30 -28.67 -17.65
CA ALA A 192 -11.50 -27.72 -18.76
C ALA A 192 -11.24 -26.25 -18.41
N ASP A 193 -11.55 -25.79 -17.19
CA ASP A 193 -11.36 -24.38 -16.80
C ASP A 193 -10.89 -24.23 -15.34
N SER A 194 -10.07 -23.21 -15.10
CA SER A 194 -9.84 -22.67 -13.74
C SER A 194 -11.14 -22.16 -13.13
N LEU A 195 -11.20 -22.03 -11.79
CA LEU A 195 -12.35 -21.36 -11.16
C LEU A 195 -12.66 -20.01 -11.85
N PRO A 196 -13.95 -19.65 -12.02
CA PRO A 196 -14.32 -18.36 -12.57
C PRO A 196 -13.62 -17.22 -11.83
N LEU A 197 -13.18 -16.19 -12.57
CA LEU A 197 -12.50 -15.02 -11.98
C LEU A 197 -13.35 -14.36 -10.88
N THR A 198 -14.68 -14.41 -10.99
CA THR A 198 -15.62 -13.97 -9.94
C THR A 198 -15.49 -14.78 -8.66
N THR A 199 -15.39 -16.10 -8.75
CA THR A 199 -15.17 -16.99 -7.59
C THR A 199 -13.80 -16.75 -6.96
N ILE A 200 -12.75 -16.58 -7.78
CA ILE A 200 -11.40 -16.26 -7.29
C ILE A 200 -11.40 -14.88 -6.59
N HIS A 201 -12.04 -13.88 -7.19
CA HIS A 201 -12.23 -12.55 -6.61
C HIS A 201 -12.92 -12.60 -5.26
N ASN A 202 -14.13 -13.17 -5.19
CA ASN A 202 -14.92 -13.17 -3.96
C ASN A 202 -14.17 -13.90 -2.83
N LEU A 203 -13.52 -15.02 -3.16
CA LEU A 203 -12.75 -15.84 -2.20
C LEU A 203 -11.48 -15.13 -1.72
N ALA A 204 -10.70 -14.54 -2.63
CA ALA A 204 -9.52 -13.75 -2.29
C ALA A 204 -9.91 -12.49 -1.50
N GLN A 205 -11.01 -11.83 -1.85
CA GLN A 205 -11.49 -10.61 -1.21
C GLN A 205 -11.97 -10.86 0.22
N ALA A 206 -12.72 -11.94 0.43
CA ALA A 206 -13.16 -12.37 1.76
C ALA A 206 -11.96 -12.72 2.65
N ALA A 207 -11.01 -13.53 2.14
CA ALA A 207 -9.80 -13.90 2.86
C ALA A 207 -8.90 -12.69 3.18
N HIS A 208 -8.73 -11.76 2.24
CA HIS A 208 -7.92 -10.55 2.42
C HIS A 208 -8.53 -9.62 3.48
N CYS A 209 -9.85 -9.35 3.42
CA CYS A 209 -10.54 -8.54 4.43
C CYS A 209 -10.44 -9.15 5.84
N ALA A 210 -10.60 -10.46 5.98
CA ALA A 210 -10.46 -11.17 7.25
C ALA A 210 -9.00 -11.16 7.77
N ALA A 211 -8.02 -11.39 6.89
CA ALA A 211 -6.60 -11.29 7.23
C ALA A 211 -6.23 -9.87 7.71
N GLN A 212 -6.77 -8.86 7.05
CA GLN A 212 -6.58 -7.45 7.37
C GLN A 212 -7.37 -6.99 8.62
N GLY A 213 -8.41 -7.73 9.03
CA GLY A 213 -9.27 -7.41 10.17
C GLY A 213 -10.25 -6.26 9.92
N LYS A 214 -10.53 -5.93 8.64
CA LYS A 214 -11.54 -4.93 8.23
C LYS A 214 -11.87 -5.07 6.75
N VAL A 215 -13.11 -4.71 6.40
CA VAL A 215 -13.54 -4.61 5.01
C VAL A 215 -12.89 -3.37 4.37
N GLY A 216 -11.97 -3.62 3.42
CA GLY A 216 -11.35 -2.56 2.62
C GLY A 216 -12.24 -2.08 1.48
N SER A 217 -11.70 -1.21 0.63
CA SER A 217 -12.30 -0.81 -0.65
C SER A 217 -12.33 -1.92 -1.70
N GLY A 218 -11.34 -2.83 -1.67
CA GLY A 218 -11.25 -4.03 -2.52
C GLY A 218 -10.57 -3.88 -3.88
N PHE A 219 -10.14 -2.66 -4.25
CA PHE A 219 -9.52 -2.41 -5.55
C PHE A 219 -8.23 -3.22 -5.76
N ASP A 220 -7.49 -3.54 -4.69
CA ASP A 220 -6.20 -4.21 -4.75
C ASP A 220 -6.36 -5.70 -5.11
N VAL A 221 -7.35 -6.37 -4.52
CA VAL A 221 -7.73 -7.73 -4.93
C VAL A 221 -8.37 -7.71 -6.31
N ALA A 222 -9.23 -6.75 -6.62
CA ALA A 222 -9.84 -6.64 -7.95
C ALA A 222 -8.79 -6.46 -9.06
N THR A 223 -7.78 -5.61 -8.89
CA THR A 223 -6.67 -5.49 -9.84
C THR A 223 -5.80 -6.75 -9.90
N ALA A 224 -5.55 -7.40 -8.77
CA ALA A 224 -4.83 -8.68 -8.73
C ALA A 224 -5.58 -9.81 -9.48
N VAL A 225 -6.91 -9.76 -9.57
CA VAL A 225 -7.72 -10.76 -10.30
C VAL A 225 -7.95 -10.38 -11.76
N TYR A 226 -8.30 -9.13 -12.05
CA TYR A 226 -8.81 -8.68 -13.35
C TYR A 226 -7.86 -7.78 -14.14
N GLY A 227 -6.68 -7.45 -13.60
CA GLY A 227 -5.71 -6.57 -14.24
C GLY A 227 -6.07 -5.09 -14.08
N SER A 228 -5.61 -4.25 -15.01
CA SER A 228 -5.97 -2.83 -15.03
C SER A 228 -7.48 -2.66 -15.25
N CYS A 229 -8.12 -1.78 -14.48
CA CYS A 229 -9.57 -1.64 -14.51
C CYS A 229 -10.08 -0.28 -14.00
N LEU A 230 -11.28 0.07 -14.46
CA LEU A 230 -12.11 1.08 -13.80
C LEU A 230 -12.95 0.35 -12.74
N TYR A 231 -12.69 0.65 -11.48
CA TYR A 231 -13.18 -0.10 -10.33
C TYR A 231 -14.22 0.69 -9.52
N ARG A 232 -15.32 0.03 -9.13
CA ARG A 232 -16.28 0.51 -8.13
C ARG A 232 -16.33 -0.47 -6.96
N ARG A 233 -16.22 0.05 -5.74
CA ARG A 233 -16.28 -0.77 -4.52
C ARG A 233 -17.62 -1.49 -4.37
N PHE A 234 -17.59 -2.66 -3.74
CA PHE A 234 -18.78 -3.33 -3.22
C PHE A 234 -19.28 -2.69 -1.91
N THR A 235 -20.52 -3.00 -1.57
CA THR A 235 -21.17 -2.68 -0.30
C THR A 235 -20.65 -3.64 0.80
N PRO A 236 -20.04 -3.14 1.90
CA PRO A 236 -19.36 -3.97 2.91
C PRO A 236 -20.17 -5.12 3.50
N ALA A 237 -21.49 -4.95 3.61
CA ALA A 237 -22.40 -5.91 4.23
C ALA A 237 -22.24 -7.35 3.68
N VAL A 238 -21.96 -7.49 2.37
CA VAL A 238 -21.76 -8.78 1.69
C VAL A 238 -20.68 -9.66 2.35
N LEU A 239 -19.68 -9.04 2.99
CA LEU A 239 -18.64 -9.73 3.76
C LEU A 239 -18.95 -9.80 5.26
N GLU A 240 -19.63 -8.80 5.82
CA GLU A 240 -19.99 -8.75 7.24
C GLU A 240 -20.89 -9.93 7.64
N LYS A 241 -21.80 -10.37 6.75
CA LYS A 241 -22.63 -11.56 6.93
C LYS A 241 -21.84 -12.88 7.07
N VAL A 242 -20.63 -12.98 6.52
CA VAL A 242 -19.82 -14.21 6.60
C VAL A 242 -19.48 -14.51 8.06
N GLY A 243 -19.13 -13.48 8.82
CA GLY A 243 -18.76 -13.58 10.24
C GLY A 243 -17.44 -14.32 10.48
N GLU A 244 -17.14 -14.56 11.76
CA GLU A 244 -15.84 -15.08 12.18
C GLU A 244 -15.66 -16.59 11.90
N PRO A 245 -14.46 -17.04 11.50
CA PRO A 245 -14.13 -18.46 11.41
C PRO A 245 -14.34 -19.20 12.74
N GLY A 246 -14.79 -20.45 12.67
CA GLY A 246 -15.13 -21.25 13.84
C GLY A 246 -16.50 -20.95 14.45
N SER A 247 -17.19 -19.88 14.03
CA SER A 247 -18.61 -19.69 14.38
C SER A 247 -19.51 -20.74 13.70
N GLY A 248 -20.62 -21.09 14.35
CA GLY A 248 -21.58 -22.07 13.80
C GLY A 248 -22.12 -21.61 12.44
N GLY A 249 -22.12 -22.50 11.44
CA GLY A 249 -22.57 -22.20 10.08
C GLY A 249 -21.63 -21.30 9.25
N PHE A 250 -20.39 -21.03 9.71
CA PHE A 250 -19.42 -20.23 8.97
C PHE A 250 -19.19 -20.73 7.54
N GLY A 251 -18.99 -22.04 7.34
CA GLY A 251 -18.76 -22.62 6.02
C GLY A 251 -19.91 -22.38 5.04
N ASP A 252 -21.15 -22.48 5.53
CA ASP A 252 -22.36 -22.32 4.72
C ASP A 252 -22.52 -20.85 4.28
N ARG A 253 -22.32 -19.90 5.20
CA ARG A 253 -22.35 -18.46 4.90
C ARG A 253 -21.20 -18.04 3.98
N LEU A 254 -19.99 -18.58 4.20
CA LEU A 254 -18.86 -18.35 3.31
C LEU A 254 -19.19 -18.82 1.90
N ARG A 255 -19.68 -20.06 1.73
CA ARG A 255 -20.07 -20.58 0.42
C ARG A 255 -21.12 -19.70 -0.27
N LEU A 256 -22.19 -19.32 0.43
CA LEU A 256 -23.25 -18.47 -0.12
C LEU A 256 -22.70 -17.10 -0.58
N CYS A 257 -21.75 -16.52 0.16
CA CYS A 257 -21.06 -15.29 -0.20
C CYS A 257 -20.14 -15.49 -1.43
N ILE A 258 -19.37 -16.58 -1.50
CA ILE A 258 -18.44 -16.81 -2.62
C ILE A 258 -19.18 -17.10 -3.93
N GLU A 259 -20.26 -17.89 -3.87
CA GLU A 259 -21.09 -18.28 -5.03
C GLU A 259 -22.16 -17.23 -5.42
N ASP A 260 -22.22 -16.09 -4.72
CA ASP A 260 -23.21 -15.00 -4.92
C ASP A 260 -24.69 -15.47 -4.85
N LEU A 261 -24.97 -16.35 -3.89
CA LEU A 261 -26.27 -17.03 -3.74
C LEU A 261 -27.19 -16.40 -2.68
N ASP A 262 -26.72 -15.41 -1.91
CA ASP A 262 -27.58 -14.66 -0.97
C ASP A 262 -28.48 -13.68 -1.75
N PRO A 263 -29.82 -13.82 -1.71
CA PRO A 263 -30.71 -12.95 -2.48
C PRO A 263 -30.79 -11.52 -1.92
N ASP A 264 -30.47 -11.32 -0.64
CA ASP A 264 -30.59 -10.03 0.06
C ASP A 264 -29.28 -9.23 0.00
N GLN A 265 -28.13 -9.90 -0.17
CA GLN A 265 -26.81 -9.27 -0.22
C GLN A 265 -25.92 -9.93 -1.28
N LYS A 266 -26.07 -9.46 -2.51
CA LYS A 266 -25.21 -9.84 -3.64
C LYS A 266 -23.97 -8.97 -3.75
N TRP A 267 -22.97 -9.49 -4.44
CA TRP A 267 -21.81 -8.73 -4.88
C TRP A 267 -22.23 -7.69 -5.91
N ASP A 268 -22.20 -6.44 -5.47
CA ASP A 268 -22.45 -5.23 -6.25
C ASP A 268 -21.13 -4.54 -6.65
N VAL A 269 -20.03 -5.29 -6.72
CA VAL A 269 -18.74 -4.82 -7.27
C VAL A 269 -18.87 -4.60 -8.77
N GLU A 270 -18.26 -3.54 -9.31
CA GLU A 270 -18.20 -3.33 -10.76
C GLU A 270 -16.72 -3.17 -11.16
N VAL A 271 -16.26 -4.05 -12.05
CA VAL A 271 -14.86 -4.07 -12.54
C VAL A 271 -14.88 -4.02 -14.06
N ALA A 272 -14.61 -2.84 -14.63
CA ALA A 272 -14.60 -2.64 -16.08
C ALA A 272 -13.15 -2.61 -16.60
N SER A 273 -12.53 -3.78 -16.75
CA SER A 273 -11.17 -3.90 -17.32
C SER A 273 -11.12 -3.39 -18.77
N GLN A 274 -12.14 -3.68 -19.57
CA GLN A 274 -12.26 -3.24 -20.96
C GLN A 274 -12.33 -1.71 -21.16
N ALA A 275 -12.63 -0.95 -20.09
CA ALA A 275 -12.65 0.51 -20.09
C ALA A 275 -11.27 1.16 -19.90
N VAL A 276 -10.23 0.35 -19.61
CA VAL A 276 -8.87 0.83 -19.34
C VAL A 276 -7.90 0.25 -20.37
N GLN A 277 -7.78 0.92 -21.51
CA GLN A 277 -6.87 0.51 -22.59
C GLN A 277 -5.73 1.54 -22.69
N VAL A 278 -4.57 1.22 -22.13
CA VAL A 278 -3.38 2.06 -22.35
C VAL A 278 -2.79 1.70 -23.71
N PRO A 279 -2.62 2.67 -24.64
CA PRO A 279 -2.02 2.40 -25.95
C PRO A 279 -0.56 1.95 -25.81
N GLU A 280 -0.08 1.14 -26.75
CA GLU A 280 1.33 0.71 -26.81
C GLU A 280 2.32 1.89 -26.92
N SER A 281 1.87 3.06 -27.37
CA SER A 281 2.66 4.29 -27.45
C SER A 281 2.84 4.99 -26.10
N LEU A 282 2.17 4.52 -25.03
CA LEU A 282 2.29 5.00 -23.67
C LEU A 282 2.77 3.91 -22.70
N LEU A 283 3.58 4.34 -21.74
CA LEU A 283 4.12 3.55 -20.65
C LEU A 283 3.80 4.24 -19.33
N LEU A 284 3.27 3.47 -18.38
CA LEU A 284 3.21 3.83 -16.98
C LEU A 284 4.58 3.65 -16.32
N ALA A 285 5.16 4.75 -15.86
CA ALA A 285 6.43 4.82 -15.14
C ALA A 285 6.17 5.14 -13.67
N MET A 286 6.76 4.37 -12.76
CA MET A 286 6.63 4.54 -11.31
C MET A 286 7.90 5.10 -10.70
N CYS A 287 7.78 6.07 -9.80
CA CYS A 287 8.90 6.63 -9.06
C CYS A 287 8.68 6.44 -7.54
N ASP A 288 9.61 5.74 -6.90
CA ASP A 288 9.75 5.65 -5.44
C ASP A 288 10.32 6.97 -4.91
N VAL A 289 9.74 7.50 -3.83
CA VAL A 289 10.12 8.78 -3.23
C VAL A 289 10.50 8.53 -1.77
N ASP A 290 11.81 8.52 -1.48
CA ASP A 290 12.34 8.25 -0.15
C ASP A 290 12.07 9.44 0.80
N CYS A 291 10.89 9.47 1.40
CA CYS A 291 10.49 10.45 2.42
C CYS A 291 10.24 9.76 3.76
N GLY A 292 10.78 10.32 4.85
CA GLY A 292 10.66 9.75 6.20
C GLY A 292 9.30 9.92 6.89
N SER A 293 8.25 10.34 6.17
CA SER A 293 6.92 10.64 6.73
C SER A 293 5.93 9.52 6.42
N GLU A 294 5.54 8.76 7.44
CA GLU A 294 4.40 7.88 7.29
C GLU A 294 3.09 8.67 7.09
N THR A 295 2.11 8.06 6.43
CA THR A 295 0.85 8.70 5.99
C THR A 295 -0.40 8.30 6.85
N PRO A 296 -0.36 8.18 8.20
CA PRO A 296 -1.52 7.72 8.97
C PRO A 296 -2.58 8.81 9.12
N GLY A 297 -3.80 8.51 8.68
CA GLY A 297 -5.00 9.29 9.02
C GLY A 297 -5.43 10.33 7.99
N MET A 298 -4.68 10.54 6.90
CA MET A 298 -5.11 11.43 5.80
C MET A 298 -6.53 11.12 5.31
N VAL A 299 -6.86 9.84 5.13
CA VAL A 299 -8.21 9.40 4.74
C VAL A 299 -9.28 9.69 5.79
N ARG A 300 -9.00 9.47 7.08
CA ARG A 300 -9.92 9.84 8.16
C ARG A 300 -10.19 11.34 8.15
N ASN A 301 -9.15 12.15 7.98
CA ASN A 301 -9.24 13.60 7.98
C ASN A 301 -10.01 14.12 6.74
N LEU A 302 -9.79 13.51 5.56
CA LEU A 302 -10.48 13.91 4.33
C LEU A 302 -11.96 13.51 4.34
N LEU A 303 -12.29 12.31 4.84
CA LEU A 303 -13.69 11.89 5.04
C LEU A 303 -14.39 12.74 6.11
N LYS A 304 -13.68 13.14 7.18
CA LYS A 304 -14.19 14.11 8.18
C LYS A 304 -14.50 15.45 7.51
N TRP A 305 -13.54 16.01 6.76
CA TRP A 305 -13.75 17.25 6.02
C TRP A 305 -14.94 17.16 5.05
N ARG A 306 -15.06 16.08 4.28
CA ARG A 306 -16.20 15.84 3.37
C ARG A 306 -17.54 15.85 4.11
N LYS A 307 -17.61 15.23 5.30
CA LYS A 307 -18.82 15.23 6.12
C LYS A 307 -19.16 16.64 6.65
N GLU A 308 -18.15 17.43 7.00
CA GLU A 308 -18.31 18.79 7.52
C GLU A 308 -18.61 19.84 6.42
N ASN A 309 -18.23 19.57 5.16
CA ASN A 309 -18.30 20.51 4.04
C ASN A 309 -18.99 19.86 2.82
N ALA A 310 -20.14 19.21 3.04
CA ALA A 310 -20.73 18.25 2.10
C ALA A 310 -21.05 18.82 0.71
N GLU A 311 -21.52 20.07 0.61
CA GLU A 311 -21.87 20.70 -0.68
C GLU A 311 -20.62 20.92 -1.56
N ASP A 312 -19.65 21.68 -1.05
CA ASP A 312 -18.34 21.91 -1.68
C ASP A 312 -17.62 20.59 -2.01
N ALA A 313 -17.62 19.65 -1.08
CA ALA A 313 -16.94 18.37 -1.26
C ALA A 313 -17.61 17.51 -2.33
N ASN A 314 -18.95 17.46 -2.40
CA ASN A 314 -19.66 16.71 -3.43
C ASN A 314 -19.50 17.34 -4.82
N GLY A 315 -19.47 18.67 -4.93
CA GLY A 315 -19.14 19.36 -6.19
C GLY A 315 -17.74 18.98 -6.69
N LEU A 316 -16.75 19.05 -5.79
CA LEU A 316 -15.36 18.73 -6.11
C LEU A 316 -15.15 17.23 -6.43
N TRP A 317 -15.79 16.32 -5.70
CA TRP A 317 -15.74 14.88 -5.96
C TRP A 317 -16.42 14.52 -7.29
N THR A 318 -17.50 15.19 -7.66
CA THR A 318 -18.15 15.00 -8.97
C THR A 318 -17.25 15.46 -10.11
N ALA A 319 -16.53 16.59 -9.95
CA ALA A 319 -15.55 17.04 -10.94
C ALA A 319 -14.33 16.08 -11.06
N LEU A 320 -13.84 15.55 -9.93
CA LEU A 320 -12.77 14.52 -9.90
C LEU A 320 -13.21 13.19 -10.54
N GLN A 321 -14.48 12.81 -10.40
CA GLN A 321 -15.05 11.64 -11.06
C GLN A 321 -15.08 11.84 -12.58
N GLN A 322 -15.59 12.98 -13.06
CA GLN A 322 -15.58 13.32 -14.48
C GLN A 322 -14.15 13.29 -15.05
N GLY A 323 -13.19 13.89 -14.35
CA GLY A 323 -11.78 13.83 -14.74
C GLY A 323 -11.22 12.40 -14.81
N THR A 324 -11.68 11.49 -13.95
CA THR A 324 -11.29 10.07 -13.97
C THR A 324 -11.89 9.32 -15.16
N GLU A 325 -13.16 9.59 -15.50
CA GLU A 325 -13.84 9.04 -16.68
C GLU A 325 -13.28 9.59 -17.99
N ASP A 326 -12.92 10.87 -18.02
CA ASP A 326 -12.29 11.54 -19.16
C ASP A 326 -10.91 10.95 -19.47
N ILE A 327 -10.11 10.63 -18.45
CA ILE A 327 -8.82 9.91 -18.63
C ILE A 327 -9.06 8.53 -19.27
N CYS A 328 -10.00 7.74 -18.75
CA CYS A 328 -10.30 6.40 -19.29
C CYS A 328 -10.80 6.48 -20.75
N THR A 329 -11.67 7.45 -21.04
CA THR A 329 -12.21 7.72 -22.37
C THR A 329 -11.11 8.10 -23.36
N GLU A 330 -10.19 8.97 -22.95
CA GLU A 330 -9.09 9.43 -23.80
C GLU A 330 -8.03 8.35 -24.02
N LEU A 331 -7.70 7.55 -23.00
CA LEU A 331 -6.85 6.36 -23.16
C LEU A 331 -7.47 5.37 -24.17
N THR A 332 -8.77 5.10 -24.06
CA THR A 332 -9.52 4.24 -25.00
C THR A 332 -9.65 4.84 -26.40
N ARG A 333 -9.59 6.17 -26.55
CA ARG A 333 -9.48 6.84 -27.86
C ARG A 333 -8.09 6.62 -28.45
N LEU A 334 -7.05 6.80 -27.66
CA LEU A 334 -5.64 6.66 -28.08
C LEU A 334 -5.28 5.20 -28.41
N SER A 335 -5.84 4.20 -27.72
CA SER A 335 -5.64 2.78 -28.05
C SER A 335 -6.16 2.39 -29.45
N LYS A 336 -7.09 3.19 -29.99
CA LYS A 336 -7.71 3.03 -31.31
C LYS A 336 -7.23 4.08 -32.34
N ALA A 337 -6.27 4.93 -31.96
CA ALA A 337 -5.76 5.98 -32.84
C ALA A 337 -4.65 5.45 -33.76
N GLU A 338 -4.67 5.89 -35.01
CA GLU A 338 -3.71 5.53 -36.05
C GLU A 338 -2.90 6.75 -36.52
N GLY A 339 -1.75 6.50 -37.15
CA GLY A 339 -0.86 7.55 -37.66
C GLY A 339 -0.34 8.49 -36.57
N GLU A 340 -0.16 9.76 -36.92
CA GLU A 340 0.38 10.79 -36.01
C GLU A 340 -0.52 11.02 -34.77
N LEU A 341 -1.83 10.79 -34.90
CA LEU A 341 -2.80 10.90 -33.80
C LEU A 341 -2.60 9.86 -32.68
N LYS A 342 -1.82 8.78 -32.92
CA LYS A 342 -1.38 7.81 -31.90
C LYS A 342 -0.33 8.40 -30.93
N HIS A 343 0.27 9.53 -31.30
CA HIS A 343 1.34 10.20 -30.56
C HIS A 343 0.98 11.61 -30.06
N ASP A 344 -0.18 12.17 -30.46
CA ASP A 344 -0.72 13.39 -29.85
C ASP A 344 -1.38 13.08 -28.50
N PHE A 345 -0.61 13.29 -27.43
CA PHE A 345 -1.07 13.15 -26.06
C PHE A 345 -1.51 14.47 -25.42
N SER A 346 -1.61 15.56 -26.18
CA SER A 346 -1.90 16.91 -25.65
C SER A 346 -3.23 16.96 -24.89
N ARG A 347 -4.26 16.27 -25.43
CA ARG A 347 -5.57 16.17 -24.77
C ARG A 347 -5.49 15.38 -23.45
N LEU A 348 -4.80 14.24 -23.44
CA LEU A 348 -4.59 13.44 -22.22
C LEU A 348 -3.82 14.23 -21.15
N SER A 349 -2.75 14.93 -21.54
CA SER A 349 -1.98 15.81 -20.65
C SER A 349 -2.87 16.88 -20.01
N ASN A 350 -3.68 17.58 -20.82
CA ASN A 350 -4.61 18.60 -20.33
C ASN A 350 -5.64 18.05 -19.33
N ILE A 351 -6.18 16.85 -19.57
CA ILE A 351 -7.12 16.20 -18.64
C ILE A 351 -6.42 15.84 -17.32
N ILE A 352 -5.23 15.23 -17.37
CA ILE A 352 -4.45 14.88 -16.17
C ILE A 352 -4.10 16.14 -15.35
N GLN A 353 -3.65 17.21 -16.01
CA GLN A 353 -3.37 18.49 -15.35
C GLN A 353 -4.63 19.13 -14.74
N ALA A 354 -5.79 19.02 -15.39
CA ALA A 354 -7.06 19.47 -14.83
C ALA A 354 -7.44 18.68 -13.57
N ASN A 355 -7.31 17.34 -13.62
CA ASN A 355 -7.59 16.48 -12.49
C ASN A 355 -6.65 16.78 -11.30
N ARG A 356 -5.34 16.99 -11.56
CA ARG A 356 -4.36 17.45 -10.54
C ARG A 356 -4.71 18.79 -9.92
N ARG A 357 -5.25 19.76 -10.67
CA ARG A 357 -5.72 21.03 -10.11
C ARG A 357 -6.85 20.80 -9.08
N LEU A 358 -7.80 19.92 -9.40
CA LEU A 358 -8.89 19.55 -8.48
C LEU A 358 -8.36 18.77 -7.25
N VAL A 359 -7.35 17.91 -7.40
CA VAL A 359 -6.69 17.22 -6.27
C VAL A 359 -5.96 18.21 -5.34
N ARG A 360 -5.26 19.20 -5.90
CA ARG A 360 -4.64 20.28 -5.11
C ARG A 360 -5.66 21.17 -4.42
N GLU A 361 -6.78 21.50 -5.08
CA GLU A 361 -7.90 22.21 -4.45
C GLU A 361 -8.49 21.41 -3.29
N MET A 362 -8.70 20.09 -3.48
CA MET A 362 -9.15 19.19 -2.42
C MET A 362 -8.15 19.15 -1.26
N SER A 363 -6.85 19.14 -1.56
CA SER A 363 -5.79 19.15 -0.54
C SER A 363 -5.84 20.43 0.29
N ALA A 364 -5.94 21.59 -0.36
CA ALA A 364 -6.02 22.89 0.30
C ALA A 364 -7.29 23.05 1.14
N LYS A 365 -8.47 22.70 0.60
CA LYS A 365 -9.75 22.80 1.31
C LYS A 365 -9.83 21.84 2.51
N SER A 366 -9.36 20.61 2.36
CA SER A 366 -9.39 19.59 3.42
C SER A 366 -8.26 19.70 4.45
N LYS A 367 -7.20 20.46 4.13
CA LYS A 367 -5.92 20.49 4.88
C LYS A 367 -5.27 19.11 4.99
N VAL A 368 -5.57 18.21 4.05
CA VAL A 368 -4.98 16.90 3.90
C VAL A 368 -4.01 16.96 2.73
N PRO A 369 -2.71 16.65 2.90
CA PRO A 369 -1.71 16.88 1.84
C PRO A 369 -1.75 15.74 0.81
N VAL A 370 -2.84 15.65 0.01
CA VAL A 370 -3.01 14.59 -1.01
C VAL A 370 -2.01 14.78 -2.15
N GLU A 371 -1.86 16.00 -2.65
CA GLU A 371 -0.72 16.40 -3.48
C GLU A 371 0.03 17.52 -2.73
N PRO A 372 1.04 17.20 -1.91
CA PRO A 372 1.87 18.19 -1.21
C PRO A 372 2.56 19.17 -2.16
N GLU A 373 2.98 20.34 -1.68
CA GLU A 373 3.72 21.33 -2.49
C GLU A 373 5.00 20.74 -3.09
N VAL A 374 5.77 20.01 -2.30
CA VAL A 374 7.03 19.37 -2.74
C VAL A 374 6.80 18.25 -3.78
N MET A 375 5.65 17.59 -3.73
CA MET A 375 5.25 16.60 -4.76
C MET A 375 4.66 17.27 -6.00
N THR A 376 4.01 18.43 -5.82
CA THR A 376 3.60 19.30 -6.94
C THR A 376 4.84 19.74 -7.72
N GLU A 377 5.91 20.17 -7.04
CA GLU A 377 7.18 20.55 -7.65
C GLU A 377 7.82 19.38 -8.44
N LEU A 378 7.88 18.19 -7.85
CA LEU A 378 8.37 16.98 -8.52
C LEU A 378 7.54 16.61 -9.75
N LEU A 379 6.21 16.61 -9.62
CA LEU A 379 5.29 16.30 -10.73
C LEU A 379 5.35 17.34 -11.84
N ASP A 380 5.47 18.63 -11.51
CA ASP A 380 5.57 19.72 -12.49
C ASP A 380 6.94 19.68 -13.20
N PHE A 381 8.03 19.37 -12.47
CA PHE A 381 9.34 19.07 -13.06
C PHE A 381 9.26 17.89 -14.04
N CYS A 382 8.75 16.74 -13.61
CA CYS A 382 8.59 15.57 -14.48
C CYS A 382 7.74 15.88 -15.71
N THR A 383 6.61 16.60 -15.55
CA THR A 383 5.71 16.96 -16.66
C THR A 383 6.35 17.96 -17.64
N SER A 384 7.40 18.69 -17.23
CA SER A 384 8.17 19.56 -18.14
C SER A 384 9.15 18.80 -19.05
N LEU A 385 9.43 17.52 -18.76
CA LEU A 385 10.39 16.72 -19.53
C LEU A 385 9.78 16.22 -20.86
N PRO A 386 10.54 16.25 -21.97
CA PRO A 386 10.09 15.72 -23.25
C PRO A 386 9.61 14.26 -23.17
N GLY A 387 8.40 14.00 -23.68
CA GLY A 387 7.79 12.67 -23.71
C GLY A 387 7.03 12.29 -22.44
N VAL A 388 7.07 13.07 -21.35
CA VAL A 388 6.17 12.89 -20.21
C VAL A 388 4.82 13.54 -20.53
N VAL A 389 3.74 12.77 -20.46
CA VAL A 389 2.38 13.26 -20.72
C VAL A 389 1.79 13.92 -19.48
N GLY A 390 2.07 13.35 -18.31
CA GLY A 390 1.64 13.85 -17.01
C GLY A 390 1.75 12.76 -15.96
N GLY A 391 1.38 13.08 -14.73
CA GLY A 391 1.44 12.12 -13.62
C GLY A 391 0.52 12.49 -12.47
N VAL A 392 0.64 11.76 -11.37
CA VAL A 392 -0.15 11.90 -10.14
C VAL A 392 0.64 11.41 -8.92
N CYS A 393 0.26 11.86 -7.73
CA CYS A 393 0.55 11.14 -6.50
C CYS A 393 -0.45 9.95 -6.40
N PRO A 394 0.00 8.69 -6.43
CA PRO A 394 -0.91 7.55 -6.54
C PRO A 394 -1.61 7.21 -5.21
N GLY A 395 -2.77 6.56 -5.29
CA GLY A 395 -3.49 6.05 -4.13
C GLY A 395 -4.03 7.13 -3.20
N ALA A 396 -3.57 7.14 -1.94
CA ALA A 396 -3.91 8.19 -0.98
C ALA A 396 -3.13 9.49 -1.23
N GLY A 397 -2.16 9.49 -2.15
CA GLY A 397 -1.21 10.58 -2.29
C GLY A 397 -0.36 10.73 -1.03
N GLY A 398 -0.02 11.97 -0.68
CA GLY A 398 1.03 12.23 0.31
C GLY A 398 2.39 12.21 -0.38
N TYR A 399 3.39 11.63 0.26
CA TYR A 399 4.80 11.74 -0.15
C TYR A 399 5.38 10.43 -0.72
N ASP A 400 4.62 9.33 -0.66
CA ASP A 400 5.09 7.94 -0.87
C ASP A 400 5.72 7.68 -2.26
N ALA A 401 5.10 8.18 -3.34
CA ALA A 401 5.47 7.82 -4.72
C ALA A 401 4.91 8.81 -5.76
N VAL A 402 5.35 8.68 -7.00
CA VAL A 402 4.78 9.33 -8.19
C VAL A 402 4.48 8.28 -9.27
N ALA A 403 3.34 8.39 -9.94
CA ALA A 403 3.00 7.62 -11.13
C ALA A 403 2.89 8.54 -12.35
N LEU A 404 3.65 8.26 -13.41
CA LEU A 404 3.71 9.05 -14.64
C LEU A 404 3.20 8.23 -15.83
N LEU A 405 2.47 8.87 -16.74
CA LEU A 405 2.28 8.37 -18.10
C LEU A 405 3.30 9.05 -19.01
N VAL A 406 4.12 8.26 -19.67
CA VAL A 406 5.20 8.71 -20.56
C VAL A 406 5.09 8.01 -21.92
N ARG A 407 5.71 8.58 -22.95
CA ARG A 407 5.84 7.93 -24.26
C ARG A 407 6.67 6.65 -24.11
N ASN A 408 6.22 5.57 -24.74
CA ASN A 408 6.87 4.25 -24.64
C ASN A 408 8.07 4.14 -25.60
N ASP A 409 9.15 4.86 -25.30
CA ASP A 409 10.43 4.76 -25.98
C ASP A 409 11.60 4.87 -25.00
N ALA A 410 12.73 4.22 -25.34
CA ALA A 410 13.89 4.16 -24.47
C ALA A 410 14.45 5.55 -24.13
N ALA A 411 14.49 6.48 -25.10
CA ALA A 411 15.05 7.81 -24.88
C ALA A 411 14.26 8.63 -23.84
N THR A 412 12.93 8.59 -23.88
CA THR A 412 12.09 9.22 -22.84
C THR A 412 12.30 8.59 -21.46
N VAL A 413 12.44 7.27 -21.37
CA VAL A 413 12.67 6.57 -20.08
C VAL A 413 14.06 6.85 -19.52
N GLU A 414 15.10 6.82 -20.36
CA GLU A 414 16.49 7.14 -19.99
C GLU A 414 16.62 8.62 -19.57
N GLN A 415 16.01 9.54 -20.31
CA GLN A 415 15.99 10.96 -19.98
C GLN A 415 15.27 11.22 -18.65
N LEU A 416 14.13 10.55 -18.41
CA LEU A 416 13.43 10.63 -17.12
C LEU A 416 14.29 10.11 -15.98
N ALA A 417 14.92 8.93 -16.13
CA ALA A 417 15.78 8.36 -15.10
C ALA A 417 16.96 9.27 -14.76
N ALA A 418 17.64 9.82 -15.77
CA ALA A 418 18.75 10.75 -15.59
C ALA A 418 18.31 12.11 -15.00
N ALA A 419 17.10 12.58 -15.30
CA ALA A 419 16.55 13.82 -14.75
C ALA A 419 16.10 13.67 -13.28
N LEU A 420 15.70 12.47 -12.86
CA LEU A 420 15.38 12.15 -11.47
C LEU A 420 16.65 11.90 -10.63
N GLU A 421 17.74 11.44 -11.24
CA GLU A 421 19.01 11.23 -10.55
C GLU A 421 19.59 12.55 -10.02
N GLY A 422 19.54 12.73 -8.71
CA GLY A 422 20.01 13.94 -8.05
C GLY A 422 19.01 15.11 -8.03
N TRP A 423 17.75 14.88 -8.44
CA TRP A 423 16.67 15.85 -8.26
C TRP A 423 16.52 16.27 -6.79
N LYS A 424 16.22 17.56 -6.57
CA LYS A 424 16.00 18.16 -5.24
C LYS A 424 14.97 19.29 -5.36
N SER A 425 14.14 19.43 -4.33
CA SER A 425 13.25 20.58 -4.15
C SER A 425 14.02 21.88 -3.90
N GLN A 426 13.47 22.99 -4.38
CA GLN A 426 14.07 24.34 -4.26
C GLN A 426 13.59 25.13 -3.03
N GLY A 427 12.63 24.65 -2.24
CA GLY A 427 12.06 25.37 -1.10
C GLY A 427 12.83 25.24 0.23
N GLU A 428 12.45 25.98 1.27
CA GLU A 428 13.02 25.80 2.63
C GLU A 428 12.76 24.39 3.22
N GLN A 429 11.80 23.64 2.65
CA GLN A 429 11.59 22.22 2.91
C GLN A 429 12.54 21.29 2.13
N ALA A 430 13.64 21.79 1.54
CA ALA A 430 14.61 21.03 0.73
C ALA A 430 15.27 19.80 1.41
N GLY A 431 14.99 19.54 2.69
CA GLY A 431 15.36 18.30 3.39
C GLY A 431 14.25 17.24 3.51
N ALA A 432 13.05 17.46 2.92
CA ALA A 432 11.87 16.61 3.13
C ALA A 432 11.71 15.45 2.14
N ILE A 433 12.08 15.63 0.87
CA ILE A 433 12.20 14.53 -0.11
C ILE A 433 13.67 14.09 -0.17
N GLY A 434 13.91 12.79 0.01
CA GLY A 434 15.20 12.13 -0.19
C GLY A 434 15.43 11.77 -1.65
N LYS A 435 15.90 10.54 -1.91
CA LYS A 435 16.18 10.09 -3.28
C LYS A 435 14.88 9.68 -3.99
N VAL A 436 14.63 10.28 -5.15
CA VAL A 436 13.61 9.78 -6.10
C VAL A 436 14.27 8.73 -7.00
N ARG A 437 13.61 7.59 -7.21
CA ARG A 437 14.11 6.51 -8.07
C ARG A 437 13.01 5.96 -8.98
N LEU A 438 13.32 5.85 -10.27
CA LEU A 438 12.48 5.14 -11.21
C LEU A 438 12.47 3.63 -10.89
N LEU A 439 11.29 3.03 -10.79
CA LEU A 439 11.10 1.59 -10.59
C LEU A 439 11.05 0.86 -11.94
N GLY A 440 11.42 -0.44 -11.95
CA GLY A 440 11.41 -1.28 -13.15
C GLY A 440 10.02 -1.68 -13.64
N VAL A 441 8.98 -1.39 -12.85
CA VAL A 441 7.60 -1.77 -13.14
C VAL A 441 6.98 -1.01 -14.30
N LYS A 442 6.10 -1.71 -15.00
CA LYS A 442 5.31 -1.26 -16.13
C LYS A 442 3.85 -1.67 -15.93
N GLN A 443 2.93 -1.03 -16.63
CA GLN A 443 1.54 -1.48 -16.68
C GLN A 443 1.42 -2.92 -17.21
N ASP A 444 0.54 -3.72 -16.60
CA ASP A 444 0.08 -5.01 -17.11
C ASP A 444 -1.46 -5.00 -17.15
N GLN A 445 -2.02 -5.45 -18.26
CA GLN A 445 -3.46 -5.62 -18.44
C GLN A 445 -3.93 -6.97 -17.90
N THR A 446 -3.01 -7.88 -17.60
CA THR A 446 -3.29 -9.26 -17.21
C THR A 446 -3.44 -9.38 -15.70
N GLY A 447 -4.65 -9.72 -15.25
CA GLY A 447 -4.94 -10.15 -13.88
C GLY A 447 -4.31 -11.49 -13.52
N VAL A 448 -4.94 -12.25 -12.62
CA VAL A 448 -4.42 -13.56 -12.21
C VAL A 448 -4.34 -14.52 -13.39
N LYS A 449 -3.22 -15.22 -13.54
CA LYS A 449 -2.99 -16.16 -14.65
C LYS A 449 -2.30 -17.44 -14.19
N LYS A 450 -2.46 -18.52 -14.95
CA LYS A 450 -1.69 -19.75 -14.80
C LYS A 450 -0.31 -19.59 -15.44
N GLU A 451 0.72 -20.09 -14.78
CA GLU A 451 2.10 -20.11 -15.28
C GLU A 451 2.48 -21.54 -15.73
N GLU A 452 3.48 -21.66 -16.61
CA GLU A 452 4.00 -22.96 -17.02
C GLU A 452 4.87 -23.59 -15.91
N ALA A 453 4.47 -24.77 -15.43
CA ALA A 453 5.08 -25.45 -14.28
C ALA A 453 6.47 -26.07 -14.56
N GLY A 454 7.16 -25.67 -15.63
CA GLY A 454 8.32 -26.39 -16.19
C GLY A 454 9.66 -25.66 -16.23
N VAL A 455 9.71 -24.33 -16.15
CA VAL A 455 10.95 -23.57 -16.48
C VAL A 455 11.44 -22.63 -15.37
N ASP A 456 10.57 -21.84 -14.72
CA ASP A 456 10.99 -20.68 -13.91
C ASP A 456 10.72 -20.77 -12.39
N THR A 457 10.00 -21.79 -11.90
CA THR A 457 9.45 -21.78 -10.51
C THR A 457 10.18 -22.67 -9.49
N GLN A 458 11.29 -23.33 -9.86
CA GLN A 458 12.09 -24.10 -8.92
C GLN A 458 13.13 -23.23 -8.19
N PRO A 459 13.12 -23.16 -6.84
CA PRO A 459 14.13 -22.43 -6.09
C PRO A 459 15.48 -23.16 -6.09
N LEU A 460 16.57 -22.42 -5.89
CA LEU A 460 17.92 -22.99 -5.77
C LEU A 460 17.99 -24.02 -4.63
N ALA A 461 18.72 -25.11 -4.89
CA ALA A 461 19.12 -26.03 -3.84
C ALA A 461 20.11 -25.33 -2.88
N PRO A 462 19.98 -25.53 -1.55
CA PRO A 462 20.95 -24.98 -0.60
C PRO A 462 22.33 -25.63 -0.80
N ALA A 463 23.38 -24.81 -0.77
CA ALA A 463 24.76 -25.30 -0.89
C ALA A 463 25.11 -26.18 0.32
N SER A 464 25.21 -27.49 0.12
CA SER A 464 25.56 -28.45 1.17
C SER A 464 27.07 -28.45 1.46
N SER A 465 27.48 -27.71 2.49
CA SER A 465 28.84 -27.76 3.02
C SER A 465 29.10 -29.01 3.86
N THR A 466 29.29 -30.16 3.20
CA THR A 466 29.92 -31.33 3.83
C THR A 466 30.98 -31.94 2.92
N PRO A 467 32.25 -32.03 3.35
CA PRO A 467 33.30 -32.64 2.54
C PRO A 467 33.14 -34.17 2.56
N LYS A 468 33.02 -34.79 1.38
CA LYS A 468 33.22 -36.23 1.22
C LYS A 468 34.62 -36.53 0.65
N PRO A 469 35.21 -37.70 0.95
CA PRO A 469 36.62 -37.97 0.67
C PRO A 469 36.88 -38.24 -0.82
N GLN A 470 38.13 -38.00 -1.23
CA GLN A 470 38.63 -38.35 -2.56
C GLN A 470 38.79 -39.88 -2.73
N ALA A 471 38.37 -40.38 -3.88
CA ALA A 471 38.85 -41.61 -4.53
C ALA A 471 38.77 -41.30 -6.04
N GLU A 472 39.90 -40.99 -6.67
CA GLU A 472 40.77 -41.90 -7.44
C GLU A 472 40.36 -41.96 -8.93
N ASP A 473 41.37 -41.84 -9.81
CA ASP A 473 41.24 -41.65 -11.25
C ASP A 473 40.66 -42.88 -11.98
N GLU A 474 39.79 -42.65 -12.97
CA GLU A 474 39.77 -43.52 -14.16
C GLU A 474 39.43 -42.72 -15.44
N GLN A 475 40.05 -43.09 -16.56
CA GLN A 475 40.19 -42.26 -17.78
C GLN A 475 38.88 -41.86 -18.50
N LEU A 476 38.90 -40.62 -19.02
CA LEU A 476 38.14 -40.19 -20.20
C LEU A 476 38.70 -40.81 -21.50
N PRO A 477 37.83 -41.21 -22.45
CA PRO A 477 38.14 -41.22 -23.88
C PRO A 477 37.52 -40.02 -24.62
N ALA A 478 38.19 -39.58 -25.69
CA ALA A 478 37.90 -38.37 -26.46
C ALA A 478 36.78 -38.56 -27.54
N PRO A 479 36.23 -37.48 -28.13
CA PRO A 479 35.07 -37.53 -29.04
C PRO A 479 35.42 -37.59 -30.54
N ALA A 480 34.37 -37.58 -31.39
CA ALA A 480 34.31 -37.54 -32.88
C ALA A 480 34.14 -38.93 -33.56
N PRO A 481 33.55 -39.02 -34.79
CA PRO A 481 33.29 -37.95 -35.76
C PRO A 481 31.84 -37.85 -36.31
N VAL A 482 31.67 -36.95 -37.28
CA VAL A 482 30.41 -36.56 -37.95
C VAL A 482 30.41 -37.02 -39.42
N GLU A 483 29.31 -37.63 -39.89
CA GLU A 483 28.84 -37.64 -41.30
C GLU A 483 27.29 -37.72 -41.26
N MET A 484 26.46 -36.89 -41.92
CA MET A 484 26.34 -36.41 -43.31
C MET A 484 25.71 -37.39 -44.31
N THR A 485 24.37 -37.40 -44.42
CA THR A 485 23.71 -37.58 -45.74
C THR A 485 22.31 -36.93 -45.82
N GLU A 486 22.23 -35.92 -46.69
CA GLU A 486 21.12 -35.44 -47.56
C GLU A 486 19.63 -35.72 -47.21
N MET A 487 18.76 -34.71 -47.06
CA MET A 487 18.27 -33.65 -47.99
C MET A 487 17.03 -34.05 -48.80
N ARG A 488 15.87 -33.45 -48.49
CA ARG A 488 14.82 -33.20 -49.50
C ARG A 488 13.98 -31.97 -49.15
N ALA A 489 14.06 -30.95 -50.00
CA ALA A 489 13.33 -29.69 -49.85
C ALA A 489 11.89 -29.76 -50.40
N ARG A 490 11.02 -28.89 -49.88
CA ARG A 490 9.93 -28.26 -50.66
C ARG A 490 9.85 -26.79 -50.28
N GLY A 491 9.96 -25.93 -51.29
CA GLY A 491 9.93 -24.48 -51.15
C GLY A 491 8.52 -23.88 -51.28
N LEU A 492 8.49 -22.55 -51.21
CA LEU A 492 7.33 -21.69 -51.42
C LEU A 492 6.72 -21.84 -52.83
N GLU A 493 5.46 -21.46 -53.00
CA GLU A 493 5.13 -20.34 -53.92
C GLU A 493 3.74 -19.70 -53.70
N LEU A 494 3.62 -18.46 -54.18
CA LEU A 494 2.40 -17.62 -54.26
C LEU A 494 1.46 -18.08 -55.39
N ARG A 495 0.15 -17.69 -55.34
CA ARG A 495 -0.51 -16.80 -56.34
C ARG A 495 -2.06 -16.74 -56.30
N SER A 496 -2.58 -15.49 -56.32
CA SER A 496 -3.76 -14.93 -57.03
C SER A 496 -5.18 -15.56 -57.02
N ALA A 497 -6.18 -14.68 -56.95
CA ALA A 497 -7.62 -14.93 -57.11
C ALA A 497 -8.12 -14.96 -58.58
N PRO A 498 -9.39 -15.37 -58.82
CA PRO A 498 -10.25 -14.69 -59.80
C PRO A 498 -11.76 -14.53 -59.40
N THR A 499 -12.52 -13.84 -60.26
CA THR A 499 -13.96 -13.48 -60.21
C THR A 499 -14.86 -14.45 -61.04
N LEU A 500 -16.20 -14.33 -61.24
CA LEU A 500 -17.26 -13.30 -61.02
C LEU A 500 -18.67 -14.01 -60.98
N GLU A 501 -19.78 -13.25 -61.06
CA GLU A 501 -21.18 -13.63 -61.46
C GLU A 501 -22.00 -14.53 -60.48
N ASP A 502 -23.33 -14.36 -60.27
CA ASP A 502 -24.38 -13.49 -60.86
C ASP A 502 -25.54 -13.14 -59.86
N GLN A 503 -26.45 -12.21 -60.19
CA GLN A 503 -27.65 -11.71 -59.43
C GLN A 503 -28.98 -12.35 -59.97
N PRO A 504 -30.27 -11.88 -59.76
CA PRO A 504 -30.90 -10.71 -59.09
C PRO A 504 -32.21 -11.10 -58.28
N PRO A 505 -33.31 -10.30 -58.06
CA PRO A 505 -33.60 -8.86 -58.30
C PRO A 505 -34.36 -8.01 -57.22
N VAL A 506 -34.07 -6.68 -57.21
CA VAL A 506 -34.96 -5.47 -57.35
C VAL A 506 -36.20 -5.30 -56.44
N ALA A 507 -36.45 -4.18 -55.72
CA ALA A 507 -36.83 -2.80 -56.16
C ALA A 507 -36.74 -1.78 -54.98
N SER A 508 -36.77 -0.43 -55.07
CA SER A 508 -36.68 0.60 -56.14
C SER A 508 -36.47 2.02 -55.49
N GLY A 509 -35.83 2.97 -56.17
CA GLY A 509 -35.66 4.40 -55.74
C GLY A 509 -36.93 5.27 -55.92
N PRO A 510 -36.88 6.64 -56.00
CA PRO A 510 -35.77 7.55 -56.40
C PRO A 510 -35.59 8.82 -55.49
N THR A 511 -34.94 9.95 -55.83
CA THR A 511 -33.57 10.27 -56.33
C THR A 511 -33.34 11.82 -56.34
N ARG A 512 -32.14 12.32 -55.95
CA ARG A 512 -31.55 13.68 -56.25
C ARG A 512 -32.25 14.95 -55.67
N THR A 513 -31.61 16.14 -55.59
CA THR A 513 -30.52 16.74 -56.41
C THR A 513 -29.60 17.71 -55.64
N ASP A 514 -28.49 18.08 -56.28
CA ASP A 514 -27.33 18.88 -55.84
C ASP A 514 -27.56 20.41 -55.72
N THR A 515 -26.62 21.15 -55.08
CA THR A 515 -25.85 22.32 -55.62
C THR A 515 -25.29 23.23 -54.50
N ALA A 516 -24.16 23.92 -54.77
CA ALA A 516 -23.39 24.73 -53.82
C ALA A 516 -23.58 26.27 -53.96
N THR A 517 -23.21 26.99 -52.90
CA THR A 517 -22.71 28.39 -52.83
C THR A 517 -23.60 29.56 -53.32
N ALA A 518 -23.99 30.44 -52.38
CA ALA A 518 -24.36 31.84 -52.64
C ALA A 518 -23.97 32.76 -51.46
N LEU A 519 -23.70 34.04 -51.71
CA LEU A 519 -23.14 35.01 -50.74
C LEU A 519 -24.17 35.86 -49.99
N VAL A 520 -23.80 36.18 -48.74
CA VAL A 520 -23.81 37.50 -48.06
C VAL A 520 -24.73 38.61 -48.61
N GLN A 521 -25.72 39.01 -47.79
CA GLN A 521 -26.14 40.39 -47.39
C GLN A 521 -27.45 40.26 -46.58
N ALA A 522 -27.77 41.06 -45.56
CA ALA A 522 -27.25 42.38 -45.17
C ALA A 522 -27.09 42.53 -43.63
N GLU A 523 -26.51 43.66 -43.24
CA GLU A 523 -26.04 44.00 -41.88
C GLU A 523 -26.73 45.30 -41.39
N HIS A 524 -26.46 45.71 -40.14
CA HIS A 524 -26.68 47.05 -39.55
C HIS A 524 -28.10 47.52 -39.14
N ALA A 525 -28.34 47.54 -37.81
CA ALA A 525 -28.84 48.67 -36.97
C ALA A 525 -29.35 48.14 -35.60
N ALA A 526 -29.15 48.76 -34.42
CA ALA A 526 -28.26 49.84 -34.00
C ALA A 526 -28.08 49.84 -32.45
N SER A 527 -26.92 50.31 -31.99
CA SER A 527 -26.61 51.08 -30.76
C SER A 527 -27.44 51.00 -29.45
N GLN A 528 -26.75 50.56 -28.38
CA GLN A 528 -26.68 51.19 -27.02
C GLN A 528 -27.85 51.04 -25.99
N PRO A 529 -27.60 51.27 -24.68
CA PRO A 529 -28.19 50.46 -23.59
C PRO A 529 -29.28 51.15 -22.74
N PRO A 530 -30.00 50.39 -21.87
CA PRO A 530 -30.91 50.93 -20.87
C PRO A 530 -30.21 51.46 -19.59
N PRO A 531 -30.86 52.33 -18.79
CA PRO A 531 -30.18 53.23 -17.84
C PRO A 531 -30.21 52.83 -16.35
N LEU A 532 -29.39 53.53 -15.56
CA LEU A 532 -29.44 53.63 -14.09
C LEU A 532 -30.58 54.56 -13.60
N PRO A 533 -31.11 54.33 -12.39
CA PRO A 533 -31.59 55.38 -11.49
C PRO A 533 -30.49 55.81 -10.49
N SER A 534 -30.46 57.09 -10.13
CA SER A 534 -29.40 57.71 -9.32
C SER A 534 -29.81 58.06 -7.89
N SER A 535 -28.82 57.97 -6.98
CA SER A 535 -28.53 58.89 -5.85
C SER A 535 -29.60 59.28 -4.81
N VAL A 536 -29.27 59.03 -3.53
CA VAL A 536 -29.19 60.08 -2.47
C VAL A 536 -27.91 59.84 -1.65
N PHE A 537 -27.33 60.89 -1.05
CA PHE A 537 -25.95 60.97 -0.53
C PHE A 537 -25.91 61.75 0.81
N LEU A 538 -24.93 61.48 1.70
CA LEU A 538 -24.43 62.30 2.85
C LEU A 538 -25.21 62.30 4.23
N PRO A 539 -24.59 62.74 5.37
CA PRO A 539 -23.28 62.33 5.94
C PRO A 539 -23.30 62.26 7.53
N PRO A 540 -22.28 62.66 8.38
CA PRO A 540 -21.94 61.86 9.59
C PRO A 540 -21.96 62.60 10.96
N ALA A 541 -21.76 61.90 12.10
CA ALA A 541 -21.07 62.43 13.31
C ALA A 541 -20.78 61.40 14.43
N ALA A 542 -19.54 61.47 14.94
CA ALA A 542 -18.92 61.06 16.21
C ALA A 542 -19.74 60.58 17.45
N ALA A 543 -19.19 59.63 18.23
CA ALA A 543 -18.54 59.86 19.55
C ALA A 543 -18.40 58.59 20.46
N ASP A 544 -17.22 58.49 21.10
CA ASP A 544 -16.65 57.58 22.13
C ASP A 544 -17.46 57.40 23.45
N PRO A 545 -17.10 56.51 24.43
CA PRO A 545 -15.72 56.07 24.79
C PRO A 545 -15.45 54.61 25.29
N ALA A 546 -14.15 54.31 25.46
CA ALA A 546 -13.56 53.11 26.09
C ALA A 546 -13.32 53.25 27.63
N PRO A 547 -12.82 52.19 28.31
CA PRO A 547 -11.40 52.19 28.76
C PRO A 547 -10.71 50.80 28.64
N ALA A 548 -9.49 50.68 28.10
CA ALA A 548 -8.14 50.85 28.70
C ALA A 548 -7.63 49.66 29.57
N ALA A 549 -6.34 49.26 29.62
CA ALA A 549 -5.15 49.48 28.78
C ALA A 549 -3.95 48.64 29.34
N ARG A 550 -2.91 48.34 28.53
CA ARG A 550 -1.49 48.73 28.77
C ARG A 550 -0.44 48.02 27.88
N ASP A 551 0.52 48.82 27.44
CA ASP A 551 1.64 48.48 26.54
C ASP A 551 2.86 47.84 27.24
N ARG A 552 3.73 47.20 26.45
CA ARG A 552 5.08 47.75 26.11
C ARG A 552 5.88 46.84 25.16
N ALA A 553 6.72 47.45 24.33
CA ALA A 553 7.69 46.77 23.47
C ALA A 553 9.08 47.46 23.53
N ALA A 554 10.10 46.71 23.08
CA ALA A 554 11.47 47.10 22.74
C ALA A 554 12.47 47.49 23.86
N SER A 555 13.61 46.77 23.93
CA SER A 555 14.94 47.32 23.56
C SER A 555 16.01 46.21 23.45
N THR A 556 17.21 46.54 22.97
CA THR A 556 18.26 45.65 22.42
C THR A 556 19.62 45.70 23.15
N ALA A 557 20.45 44.67 22.88
CA ALA A 557 21.94 44.67 22.81
C ALA A 557 22.89 44.57 24.06
N ILE A 558 23.66 43.46 24.08
CA ILE A 558 25.15 43.28 24.25
C ILE A 558 25.96 44.03 25.36
N GLY A 559 26.41 43.27 26.38
CA GLY A 559 27.76 43.27 27.05
C GLY A 559 28.25 44.48 27.89
N PRO A 560 29.41 44.41 28.62
CA PRO A 560 30.30 43.29 28.97
C PRO A 560 30.67 43.18 30.50
N SER A 561 31.71 42.39 30.82
CA SER A 561 32.17 41.86 32.14
C SER A 561 32.51 42.80 33.31
N THR A 562 32.48 42.25 34.54
CA THR A 562 33.46 42.50 35.63
C THR A 562 33.53 41.30 36.60
N ASP A 563 34.55 41.21 37.45
CA ASP A 563 35.10 39.96 38.01
C ASP A 563 35.14 39.92 39.56
N SER A 564 34.83 38.74 40.14
CA SER A 564 35.15 38.25 41.50
C SER A 564 34.55 38.94 42.76
N PRO A 565 34.51 38.26 43.95
CA PRO A 565 34.85 36.86 44.26
C PRO A 565 33.69 36.01 44.87
N VAL A 566 33.94 34.71 44.99
CA VAL A 566 33.00 33.67 45.49
C VAL A 566 32.86 33.67 47.03
N VAL A 567 31.64 33.44 47.52
CA VAL A 567 31.36 32.89 48.86
C VAL A 567 30.60 31.57 48.70
N PRO A 568 31.15 30.41 49.11
CA PRO A 568 30.52 29.12 48.87
C PRO A 568 29.40 28.84 49.88
N LEU A 569 28.14 28.94 49.44
CA LEU A 569 26.97 28.61 50.24
C LEU A 569 26.27 27.34 49.71
N LYS A 570 26.59 26.21 50.34
CA LYS A 570 25.79 24.96 50.46
C LYS A 570 25.29 24.23 49.20
N ASP A 571 25.46 24.77 47.99
CA ASP A 571 24.85 24.21 46.77
C ASP A 571 25.67 23.07 46.11
N GLU A 572 26.94 22.88 46.50
CA GLU A 572 27.86 21.93 45.86
C GLU A 572 27.66 20.46 46.26
N LEU A 573 26.95 20.17 47.35
CA LEU A 573 26.72 18.78 47.79
C LEU A 573 25.55 18.08 47.09
N VAL A 574 24.68 18.83 46.39
CA VAL A 574 23.51 18.28 45.68
C VAL A 574 23.77 18.12 44.17
N ALA A 575 24.82 18.75 43.63
CA ALA A 575 25.12 18.79 42.20
C ALA A 575 25.94 17.58 41.67
N LYS A 576 25.91 16.42 42.36
CA LYS A 576 26.67 15.21 41.99
C LYS A 576 25.88 14.13 41.21
N GLY A 577 24.60 14.37 40.91
CA GLY A 577 23.81 13.46 40.07
C GLY A 577 24.05 13.69 38.56
N PRO A 578 23.98 12.65 37.71
CA PRO A 578 24.08 12.82 36.26
C PRO A 578 22.91 13.65 35.71
N THR A 579 23.12 14.31 34.58
CA THR A 579 22.11 15.09 33.87
C THR A 579 21.56 14.29 32.70
N LEU A 580 20.24 14.16 32.59
CA LEU A 580 19.57 13.55 31.45
C LEU A 580 18.88 14.64 30.62
N VAL A 581 19.34 14.84 29.38
CA VAL A 581 18.68 15.73 28.41
C VAL A 581 17.93 14.87 27.39
N ILE A 582 16.63 15.11 27.26
CA ILE A 582 15.74 14.46 26.30
C ILE A 582 15.15 15.53 25.39
N THR A 583 15.07 15.27 24.09
CA THR A 583 14.25 16.03 23.15
C THR A 583 12.92 15.30 22.95
N LEU A 584 11.82 15.91 23.39
CA LEU A 584 10.47 15.43 23.11
C LEU A 584 10.10 15.83 21.69
N LEU A 585 9.81 14.86 20.83
CA LEU A 585 9.38 15.04 19.45
C LEU A 585 7.88 14.73 19.36
N LEU A 586 7.05 15.78 19.20
CA LEU A 586 5.59 15.66 19.11
C LEU A 586 5.14 15.14 17.74
N THR A 587 3.87 14.75 17.59
CA THR A 587 3.31 14.33 16.29
C THR A 587 3.30 15.46 15.25
N SER A 588 3.33 16.71 15.70
CA SER A 588 3.50 17.91 14.86
C SER A 588 4.91 18.10 14.28
N GLY A 589 5.89 17.26 14.66
CA GLY A 589 7.29 17.42 14.32
C GLY A 589 8.06 18.41 15.22
N ALA A 590 7.36 19.11 16.12
CA ALA A 590 7.99 20.05 17.06
C ALA A 590 8.93 19.34 18.05
N ARG A 591 10.12 19.92 18.26
CA ARG A 591 11.18 19.39 19.13
C ARG A 591 11.34 20.25 20.38
N HIS A 592 11.02 19.71 21.55
CA HIS A 592 11.13 20.42 22.83
C HIS A 592 12.19 19.76 23.72
N PRO A 593 13.29 20.48 24.05
CA PRO A 593 14.25 19.98 25.02
C PRO A 593 13.65 19.96 26.43
N PHE A 594 13.90 18.86 27.14
CA PHE A 594 13.44 18.56 28.48
C PHE A 594 14.65 18.04 29.28
N LYS A 595 15.09 18.83 30.27
CA LYS A 595 16.30 18.56 31.04
C LYS A 595 15.94 18.11 32.45
N LEU A 596 16.52 16.99 32.88
CA LEU A 596 16.40 16.41 34.20
C LEU A 596 17.77 16.39 34.88
N ASP A 597 17.87 17.03 36.04
CA ASP A 597 19.05 16.99 36.91
C ASP A 597 18.61 16.96 38.39
N GLY A 598 19.54 16.75 39.32
CA GLY A 598 19.22 16.65 40.75
C GLY A 598 18.51 17.89 41.32
N LYS A 599 18.83 19.09 40.81
CA LYS A 599 18.18 20.35 41.22
C LYS A 599 16.72 20.40 40.73
N TYR A 600 16.48 19.93 39.51
CA TYR A 600 15.14 19.79 38.95
C TYR A 600 14.27 18.81 39.77
N LEU A 601 14.81 17.62 40.09
CA LEU A 601 14.07 16.59 40.85
C LEU A 601 13.72 17.06 42.26
N GLN A 602 14.68 17.69 42.96
CA GLN A 602 14.45 18.27 44.28
C GLN A 602 13.39 19.39 44.24
N LYS A 603 13.48 20.31 43.25
CA LYS A 603 12.48 21.38 43.06
C LYS A 603 11.07 20.85 42.77
N ARG A 604 10.95 19.66 42.17
CA ARG A 604 9.67 18.98 41.89
C ARG A 604 9.23 18.01 42.99
N ASN A 605 9.97 17.93 44.09
CA ASN A 605 9.75 17.02 45.23
C ASN A 605 9.64 15.54 44.80
N VAL A 606 10.61 15.09 43.98
CA VAL A 606 10.70 13.72 43.48
C VAL A 606 11.94 13.06 44.10
N GLU A 607 11.72 12.13 45.03
CA GLU A 607 12.79 11.34 45.63
C GLU A 607 13.24 10.22 44.68
N VAL A 608 14.55 10.14 44.44
CA VAL A 608 15.19 9.13 43.60
C VAL A 608 16.57 8.83 44.17
N GLU A 609 16.99 7.57 44.14
CA GLU A 609 18.33 7.14 44.56
C GLU A 609 19.42 7.99 43.87
N GLU A 610 20.35 8.51 44.66
CA GLU A 610 21.47 9.38 44.25
C GLU A 610 21.06 10.68 43.51
N SER A 611 19.77 11.06 43.54
CA SER A 611 19.21 12.12 42.68
C SER A 611 19.49 11.90 41.17
N ASN A 612 19.63 10.63 40.78
CA ASN A 612 19.96 10.20 39.43
C ASN A 612 18.69 10.06 38.55
N PRO A 613 18.50 10.88 37.50
CA PRO A 613 17.29 10.83 36.68
C PRO A 613 17.09 9.50 35.93
N TYR A 614 18.14 8.71 35.69
CA TYR A 614 18.01 7.40 35.03
C TYR A 614 17.32 6.34 35.91
N ASN A 615 17.22 6.58 37.22
CA ASN A 615 16.49 5.72 38.16
C ASN A 615 14.98 6.07 38.25
N LEU A 616 14.50 7.09 37.55
CA LEU A 616 13.06 7.33 37.40
C LEU A 616 12.38 6.19 36.62
N SER A 617 11.12 5.91 36.93
CA SER A 617 10.27 5.12 36.02
C SER A 617 9.81 5.96 34.83
N VAL A 618 9.49 5.30 33.72
CA VAL A 618 8.87 5.92 32.54
C VAL A 618 7.56 6.62 32.91
N TYR A 619 6.75 6.02 33.79
CA TYR A 619 5.54 6.67 34.32
C TYR A 619 5.86 7.98 35.04
N LYS A 620 6.93 8.01 35.85
CA LYS A 620 7.33 9.23 36.57
C LYS A 620 7.84 10.32 35.65
N LEU A 621 8.48 9.96 34.53
CA LEU A 621 8.80 10.89 33.45
C LEU A 621 7.52 11.48 32.83
N LYS A 622 6.50 10.66 32.53
CA LYS A 622 5.22 11.13 32.00
C LYS A 622 4.49 12.07 32.97
N GLU A 623 4.53 11.81 34.29
CA GLU A 623 4.04 12.75 35.30
C GLU A 623 4.74 14.11 35.24
N LEU A 624 6.06 14.13 35.09
CA LEU A 624 6.84 15.38 35.02
C LEU A 624 6.52 16.16 33.74
N ILE A 625 6.41 15.48 32.61
CA ILE A 625 5.97 16.05 31.33
C ILE A 625 4.55 16.64 31.45
N LEU A 626 3.60 15.93 32.07
CA LEU A 626 2.23 16.42 32.26
C LEU A 626 2.13 17.64 33.20
N ARG A 627 3.03 17.72 34.20
CA ARG A 627 3.16 18.87 35.11
C ARG A 627 3.75 20.11 34.43
N GLU A 628 4.53 19.93 33.36
CA GLU A 628 5.13 21.00 32.55
C GLU A 628 4.54 21.08 31.14
N TRP A 629 3.29 20.63 31.00
CA TRP A 629 2.55 20.73 29.74
C TRP A 629 2.44 22.18 29.28
N ARG A 630 2.79 22.43 28.03
CA ARG A 630 2.81 23.77 27.45
C ARG A 630 1.59 24.01 26.56
N GLU A 631 1.20 25.26 26.38
CA GLU A 631 0.00 25.61 25.59
C GLU A 631 0.25 25.45 24.08
N GLU A 632 1.50 25.54 23.63
CA GLU A 632 1.91 25.28 22.25
C GLU A 632 2.04 23.79 21.88
N TRP A 633 1.75 22.88 22.82
CA TRP A 633 1.74 21.42 22.58
C TRP A 633 0.36 20.94 22.10
N GLU A 634 0.24 19.64 21.87
CA GLU A 634 -1.06 18.97 21.65
C GLU A 634 -2.00 19.15 22.86
N SER A 635 -3.29 18.80 22.71
CA SER A 635 -4.29 18.96 23.78
C SER A 635 -3.89 18.21 25.05
N LYS A 636 -3.92 18.91 26.20
CA LYS A 636 -3.41 18.39 27.46
C LYS A 636 -4.11 17.07 27.85
N PRO A 637 -3.37 15.96 28.05
CA PRO A 637 -3.97 14.68 28.39
C PRO A 637 -4.58 14.68 29.79
N ALA A 638 -5.63 13.87 29.98
CA ALA A 638 -6.30 13.72 31.28
C ALA A 638 -5.46 12.97 32.33
N SER A 639 -4.54 12.08 31.92
CA SER A 639 -3.64 11.35 32.82
C SER A 639 -2.26 11.09 32.20
N PRO A 640 -1.23 10.78 33.00
CA PRO A 640 0.08 10.39 32.47
C PRO A 640 0.01 9.16 31.56
N SER A 641 -0.89 8.21 31.83
CA SER A 641 -1.09 6.99 31.04
C SER A 641 -1.57 7.28 29.60
N SER A 642 -2.19 8.43 29.36
CA SER A 642 -2.53 8.89 28.00
C SER A 642 -1.32 9.33 27.17
N ILE A 643 -0.18 9.62 27.81
CA ILE A 643 1.08 9.96 27.13
C ILE A 643 1.81 8.66 26.75
N ARG A 644 2.26 8.57 25.50
CA ARG A 644 3.10 7.48 25.00
C ARG A 644 4.47 8.04 24.63
N LEU A 645 5.52 7.47 25.20
CA LEU A 645 6.91 7.80 24.91
C LEU A 645 7.56 6.63 24.16
N ILE A 646 8.16 6.91 23.01
CA ILE A 646 8.73 5.92 22.11
C ILE A 646 10.22 6.26 21.87
N SER A 647 11.09 5.28 22.10
CA SER A 647 12.54 5.36 21.89
C SER A 647 12.95 4.28 20.88
N PHE A 648 13.70 4.63 19.83
CA PHE A 648 14.15 3.70 18.77
C PHE A 648 13.03 2.74 18.26
N GLY A 649 11.85 3.29 17.96
CA GLY A 649 10.70 2.53 17.48
C GLY A 649 9.99 1.65 18.53
N LYS A 650 10.43 1.65 19.79
CA LYS A 650 9.83 0.88 20.89
C LYS A 650 9.10 1.79 21.87
N LEU A 651 7.84 1.46 22.15
CA LEU A 651 7.08 2.09 23.23
C LEU A 651 7.74 1.75 24.58
N LEU A 652 8.00 2.77 25.39
CA LEU A 652 8.56 2.62 26.73
C LEU A 652 7.48 2.13 27.71
N ASP A 653 7.80 1.08 28.47
CA ASP A 653 6.93 0.50 29.51
C ASP A 653 6.92 1.39 30.75
N ASP A 654 5.74 1.78 31.21
CA ASP A 654 5.52 2.65 32.38
C ASP A 654 6.19 2.16 33.67
N LYS A 655 6.37 0.84 33.81
CA LYS A 655 7.00 0.21 34.98
C LYS A 655 8.53 0.10 34.86
N ALA A 656 9.10 0.26 33.67
CA ALA A 656 10.55 0.20 33.46
C ALA A 656 11.24 1.48 33.96
N ALA A 657 12.53 1.37 34.33
CA ALA A 657 13.35 2.53 34.68
C ALA A 657 13.96 3.16 33.41
N LEU A 658 14.27 4.46 33.46
CA LEU A 658 14.84 5.19 32.32
C LEU A 658 16.22 4.65 31.89
N LYS A 659 16.99 4.04 32.81
CA LYS A 659 18.21 3.29 32.48
C LYS A 659 17.98 2.10 31.53
N ASP A 660 16.80 1.49 31.57
CA ASP A 660 16.46 0.35 30.71
C ASP A 660 16.02 0.80 29.29
N ALA A 661 15.73 2.10 29.12
CA ALA A 661 15.20 2.70 27.89
C ALA A 661 16.28 3.03 26.82
N ARG A 662 17.53 2.56 27.01
CA ARG A 662 18.70 2.83 26.15
C ARG A 662 18.98 4.33 25.94
N LEU A 663 18.77 5.12 26.99
CA LEU A 663 19.11 6.55 26.99
C LEU A 663 20.60 6.71 27.30
N SER A 664 21.24 7.64 26.59
CA SER A 664 22.66 7.96 26.66
C SER A 664 22.92 9.20 27.51
N ASP A 665 24.08 9.26 28.15
CA ASP A 665 24.62 10.43 28.84
C ASP A 665 25.36 11.38 27.91
N ASP A 666 26.12 10.85 26.95
CA ASP A 666 26.96 11.63 26.03
C ASP A 666 26.29 12.01 24.69
N SER A 667 25.07 11.55 24.39
CA SER A 667 24.41 11.80 23.10
C SER A 667 22.96 12.28 23.22
N ALA A 668 22.49 12.97 22.17
CA ALA A 668 21.16 13.57 22.14
C ALA A 668 20.05 12.51 22.15
N ASN A 669 19.40 12.33 23.31
CA ASN A 669 18.24 11.46 23.43
C ASN A 669 17.02 12.10 22.75
N VAL A 670 16.34 11.37 21.87
CA VAL A 670 15.07 11.79 21.26
C VAL A 670 13.99 10.79 21.65
N LEU A 671 12.94 11.28 22.30
CA LEU A 671 11.73 10.50 22.59
C LEU A 671 10.58 11.04 21.75
N HIS A 672 9.99 10.19 20.91
CA HIS A 672 8.74 10.53 20.24
C HIS A 672 7.61 10.49 21.27
N MET A 673 6.87 11.59 21.40
CA MET A 673 5.76 11.75 22.32
C MET A 673 4.45 11.80 21.51
N THR A 674 3.49 10.96 21.90
CA THR A 674 2.14 10.93 21.28
C THR A 674 1.07 10.81 22.36
N ILE A 675 -0.14 11.29 22.09
CA ILE A 675 -1.26 11.28 23.04
C ILE A 675 -2.36 10.31 22.57
N LYS A 676 -2.87 9.47 23.47
CA LYS A 676 -4.08 8.65 23.24
C LYS A 676 -5.31 9.58 23.20
N PRO A 677 -6.13 9.59 22.13
CA PRO A 677 -7.37 10.38 22.06
C PRO A 677 -8.30 10.08 23.24
N GLN A 678 -9.07 11.09 23.68
CA GLN A 678 -9.84 11.02 24.94
C GLN A 678 -11.16 10.24 24.83
N ASP A 679 -11.55 9.76 23.64
CA ASP A 679 -12.80 9.02 23.40
C ASP A 679 -12.71 7.50 23.68
N PHE A 680 -11.80 7.10 24.57
CA PHE A 680 -11.72 5.72 25.08
C PHE A 680 -11.86 5.74 26.60
N VAL A 681 -13.11 5.61 27.07
CA VAL A 681 -13.40 5.22 28.45
C VAL A 681 -13.09 3.72 28.55
N GLU A 682 -11.86 3.41 28.96
CA GLU A 682 -11.59 2.14 29.63
C GLU A 682 -12.19 2.27 31.04
N GLU A 683 -13.23 1.50 31.35
CA GLU A 683 -13.76 1.40 32.71
C GLU A 683 -12.65 0.83 33.61
N ASP A 684 -12.14 1.67 34.52
CA ASP A 684 -11.11 1.30 35.47
C ASP A 684 -11.74 0.45 36.58
N ASP A 685 -11.33 -0.83 36.69
CA ASP A 685 -11.94 -1.80 37.62
C ASP A 685 -11.51 -1.53 39.07
N GLY A 686 -12.17 -0.53 39.66
CA GLY A 686 -11.94 0.01 41.00
C GLY A 686 -12.68 -0.69 42.15
N GLY A 687 -13.01 -1.99 42.01
CA GLY A 687 -13.16 -2.94 43.10
C GLY A 687 -14.27 -2.76 44.16
N LYS A 688 -15.18 -3.73 44.24
CA LYS A 688 -15.60 -4.38 45.52
C LYS A 688 -16.19 -5.77 45.28
N ALA A 689 -15.81 -6.72 46.14
CA ALA A 689 -15.91 -8.15 45.85
C ALA A 689 -17.26 -8.81 46.18
N ALA A 690 -17.64 -9.81 45.37
CA ALA A 690 -18.43 -10.97 45.78
C ALA A 690 -17.85 -12.24 45.11
N LYS A 691 -17.77 -13.35 45.85
CA LYS A 691 -17.04 -14.57 45.45
C LYS A 691 -17.90 -15.56 44.66
N ALA A 692 -17.36 -16.12 43.58
CA ALA A 692 -17.56 -17.52 43.18
C ALA A 692 -16.32 -18.03 42.44
N SER A 693 -15.80 -19.19 42.84
CA SER A 693 -14.50 -19.72 42.40
C SER A 693 -14.60 -20.74 41.26
N PHE A 694 -13.45 -20.91 40.59
CA PHE A 694 -12.95 -22.01 39.73
C PHE A 694 -13.15 -21.83 38.20
N ALA A 695 -12.15 -22.05 37.33
CA ALA A 695 -10.72 -22.35 37.51
C ALA A 695 -9.88 -21.88 36.29
N THR A 696 -8.55 -21.92 36.42
CA THR A 696 -7.54 -21.30 35.53
C THR A 696 -7.12 -22.10 34.29
N ALA A 697 -6.80 -21.42 33.19
CA ALA A 697 -5.71 -21.79 32.27
C ALA A 697 -5.13 -20.58 31.48
N SER A 698 -3.87 -20.24 31.78
CA SER A 698 -2.89 -19.37 31.09
C SER A 698 -3.28 -18.45 29.91
N HIS A 699 -3.10 -17.14 30.13
CA HIS A 699 -2.78 -16.15 29.10
C HIS A 699 -1.36 -16.36 28.53
N THR A 700 -1.17 -16.17 27.22
CA THR A 700 0.11 -15.76 26.62
C THR A 700 -0.08 -14.46 25.84
N GLN A 701 0.95 -13.60 25.86
CA GLN A 701 0.87 -12.21 25.42
C GLN A 701 0.86 -12.07 23.89
N GLN A 702 -0.22 -11.51 23.33
CA GLN A 702 -0.21 -11.06 21.94
C GLN A 702 0.34 -9.63 21.83
N ARG A 703 1.57 -9.50 21.30
CA ARG A 703 2.10 -8.24 20.78
C ARG A 703 1.60 -8.05 19.34
N SER A 704 0.94 -6.94 19.06
CA SER A 704 0.41 -6.62 17.73
C SER A 704 1.49 -6.05 16.79
N PRO A 705 1.77 -6.67 15.63
CA PRO A 705 2.50 -6.03 14.54
C PRO A 705 1.52 -5.25 13.65
N GLY A 706 1.67 -3.93 13.57
CA GLY A 706 0.85 -3.11 12.68
C GLY A 706 1.31 -3.22 11.23
N CYS A 707 0.41 -3.66 10.33
CA CYS A 707 0.66 -3.66 8.89
C CYS A 707 -0.15 -2.52 8.23
N ARG A 708 0.54 -1.56 7.59
CA ARG A 708 -0.10 -0.42 6.91
C ARG A 708 -0.17 -0.62 5.40
N CYS A 709 -1.24 -1.28 4.97
CA CYS A 709 -1.85 -1.05 3.67
C CYS A 709 -3.35 -0.89 3.94
N VAL A 710 -3.97 0.22 3.50
CA VAL A 710 -5.41 0.44 3.25
C VAL A 710 -5.67 1.94 3.10
N ILE A 711 -6.38 2.31 2.03
CA ILE A 711 -7.13 3.57 1.93
C ILE A 711 -8.43 3.37 2.72
N LEU A 712 -8.58 4.12 3.82
CA LEU A 712 -9.46 3.84 4.97
C LEU A 712 -10.95 4.15 4.76
#